data_AF-A0A9D1SXI6-F1
#
_entry.id   AF-A0A9D1SXI6-F1
#
_cell.length_a   1.000
_cell.length_b   1.000
_cell.length_c   1.000
_cell.angle_alpha   90.00
_cell.angle_beta   90.00
_cell.angle_gamma   90.00
#
_symmetry.space_group_name_H-M   'P 1'
#
loop_
_entity.id
_entity.type
_entity.pdbx_description
1 polymer ?
#
loop_
_entity_poly.entity_id
_entity_poly.type
_entity_poly.pdbx_seq_one_letter_code
_entity_poly.pdbx_strand_id
1 'polypeptide(L)'
;MSKKTFFKLIACVMLIAVAAVSLTACTFIKENDYRVANQTLVEINGAGGYKLTLTQNEVNDYFNTYAYYLVNSYGYTIREALDWVIENKVKSKYLITEGMEYLQNVTARKALISTNVKNPVDVLTPAERYAAIQSVNDSIEASIKTMMDESYQDELESIADKTDAKNVKEVVFADETLKYLKAEYLVNEKFDTDRVKIQFVYDDGKVSEAFIVPTTWYKTAFADTEAGTDKKIEIKFEEPVTEDGEVTYEEHILTHEYDVVEGRATKNEPEEEVDPDEIEINDVKVNRYDSVSTLKEKGATAEVINLEQKYKTLQSTEGADPAEVDAYRRLIENMKSGNKTMDYLYQTAYENYVLTALQAEVQKTAPAVTEAEVFAEFDYLYKSAKAGYTGDADKDTETFLSSIKSGLASMYYYPAIEDLSKTFYVYQILFKFSPEQEAWLKEQIGEGEDVNGLYELMKGQITTKESNPDYDPEFECPLHGDGDQNAECAHEGEGVCPALPYVTDGEGNVVERKFVDVYNELQTALQNAEQGDKLSIFEDYMYRFNDDPGVMNSELGYFIVPETMEDPNGFYDAFNQLARDIYADSATVGNAFVDGKLAYAFTPYGVHLIMISAMPFGAEAENTELTFADDAAKKAFLERPYNLAGDTLYQTLFDALKTEKQTNAYTDFSNSKIKADLMDDGAIVVKNEKKIKKLYELYGAEE
;
A
#
# COMPACT_ATOMS: atom_id res chain seq x y z
N MET A 1 -57.93 50.96 47.53
CA MET A 1 -57.73 50.62 46.11
C MET A 1 -59.02 49.99 45.58
N SER A 2 -59.70 50.56 44.58
CA SER A 2 -61.01 50.03 44.12
C SER A 2 -60.82 48.69 43.42
N LYS A 3 -61.81 47.77 43.47
CA LYS A 3 -61.75 46.47 42.77
C LYS A 3 -61.36 46.62 41.28
N LYS A 4 -61.77 47.71 40.62
CA LYS A 4 -61.37 48.04 39.24
C LYS A 4 -59.88 48.40 39.08
N THR A 5 -59.25 48.95 40.10
CA THR A 5 -57.82 49.31 40.09
C THR A 5 -56.95 48.09 40.36
N PHE A 6 -57.41 47.20 41.24
CA PHE A 6 -56.76 45.92 41.53
C PHE A 6 -56.81 44.96 40.32
N PHE A 7 -57.94 44.88 39.62
CA PHE A 7 -58.06 44.08 38.39
C PHE A 7 -57.21 44.61 37.23
N LYS A 8 -57.02 45.94 37.10
CA LYS A 8 -56.12 46.52 36.09
C LYS A 8 -54.65 46.24 36.38
N LEU A 9 -54.26 46.22 37.65
CA LEU A 9 -52.90 45.90 38.06
C LEU A 9 -52.59 44.41 37.81
N ILE A 10 -53.53 43.52 38.16
CA ILE A 10 -53.43 42.07 37.87
C ILE A 10 -53.41 41.82 36.36
N ALA A 11 -54.22 42.53 35.57
CA ALA A 11 -54.20 42.43 34.12
C ALA A 11 -52.88 42.90 33.52
N CYS A 12 -52.25 43.97 34.04
CA CYS A 12 -50.93 44.42 33.58
C CYS A 12 -49.81 43.44 33.98
N VAL A 13 -49.86 42.87 35.18
CA VAL A 13 -48.90 41.85 35.63
C VAL A 13 -49.07 40.56 34.83
N MET A 14 -50.30 40.16 34.49
CA MET A 14 -50.55 39.04 33.58
C MET A 14 -50.14 39.34 32.14
N LEU A 15 -50.29 40.57 31.64
CA LEU A 15 -49.83 40.94 30.29
C LEU A 15 -48.29 40.96 30.19
N ILE A 16 -47.61 41.40 31.26
CA ILE A 16 -46.15 41.32 31.37
C ILE A 16 -45.69 39.87 31.54
N ALA A 17 -46.42 39.04 32.30
CA ALA A 17 -46.12 37.61 32.43
C ALA A 17 -46.38 36.84 31.13
N VAL A 18 -47.44 37.15 30.38
CA VAL A 18 -47.70 36.54 29.06
C VAL A 18 -46.70 37.04 28.01
N ALA A 19 -46.23 38.29 28.08
CA ALA A 19 -45.14 38.78 27.24
C ALA A 19 -43.77 38.15 27.59
N ALA A 20 -43.51 37.86 28.87
CA ALA A 20 -42.29 37.16 29.30
C ALA A 20 -42.33 35.66 28.97
N VAL A 21 -43.50 35.03 29.01
CA VAL A 21 -43.69 33.59 28.69
C VAL A 21 -43.79 33.35 27.18
N SER A 22 -44.27 34.32 26.39
CA SER A 22 -44.27 34.22 24.92
C SER A 22 -42.90 34.46 24.28
N LEU A 23 -41.95 35.08 25.01
CA LEU A 23 -40.55 35.17 24.57
C LEU A 23 -39.70 33.94 24.94
N THR A 24 -40.17 33.06 25.84
CA THR A 24 -39.52 31.77 26.15
C THR A 24 -39.98 30.62 25.27
N ALA A 25 -40.97 30.82 24.40
CA ALA A 25 -41.56 29.78 23.53
C ALA A 25 -41.41 30.08 22.02
N CYS A 26 -40.50 30.98 21.66
CA CYS A 26 -39.96 31.04 20.31
C CYS A 26 -38.45 30.82 20.41
N THR A 27 -37.96 29.74 19.82
CA THR A 27 -36.56 29.55 19.40
C THR A 27 -36.20 30.61 18.34
N PHE A 28 -36.26 31.90 18.68
CA PHE A 28 -35.74 32.99 17.83
C PHE A 28 -34.21 33.06 17.87
N ILE A 29 -33.60 32.33 18.79
CA ILE A 29 -32.17 32.06 18.82
C ILE A 29 -32.02 30.54 18.70
N LYS A 30 -32.05 30.01 17.48
CA LYS A 30 -31.47 28.69 17.22
C LYS A 30 -30.00 28.84 17.55
N GLU A 31 -29.48 28.04 18.47
CA GLU A 31 -28.05 28.05 18.74
C GLU A 31 -27.36 27.74 17.40
N ASN A 32 -26.37 28.54 17.03
CA ASN A 32 -25.69 28.32 15.77
C ASN A 32 -24.84 27.05 15.96
N ASP A 33 -25.31 25.93 15.42
CA ASP A 33 -24.68 24.61 15.55
C ASP A 33 -23.21 24.65 15.12
N TYR A 34 -22.89 25.43 14.07
CA TYR A 34 -21.51 25.69 13.64
C TYR A 34 -20.67 26.41 14.70
N ARG A 35 -21.25 27.37 15.41
CA ARG A 35 -20.57 28.09 16.50
C ARG A 35 -20.34 27.21 17.73
N VAL A 36 -21.26 26.28 18.01
CA VAL A 36 -21.11 25.32 19.12
C VAL A 36 -20.04 24.30 18.77
N ALA A 37 -20.11 23.73 17.57
CA ALA A 37 -19.16 22.75 17.06
C ALA A 37 -17.71 23.29 16.99
N ASN A 38 -17.54 24.57 16.60
CA ASN A 38 -16.21 25.21 16.53
C ASN A 38 -15.85 26.02 17.79
N GLN A 39 -16.51 25.76 18.92
CA GLN A 39 -16.16 26.46 20.16
C GLN A 39 -14.84 25.96 20.72
N THR A 40 -13.97 26.88 21.14
CA THR A 40 -12.74 26.55 21.86
C THR A 40 -13.07 25.90 23.21
N LEU A 41 -12.58 24.68 23.40
CA LEU A 41 -12.63 23.92 24.65
C LEU A 41 -11.39 24.17 25.50
N VAL A 42 -10.22 24.20 24.86
CA VAL A 42 -8.92 24.41 25.51
C VAL A 42 -8.10 25.40 24.72
N GLU A 43 -7.48 26.37 25.39
CA GLU A 43 -6.42 27.20 24.81
C GLU A 43 -5.06 26.66 25.26
N ILE A 44 -4.14 26.53 24.32
CA ILE A 44 -2.77 26.06 24.53
C ILE A 44 -1.82 27.25 24.31
N ASN A 45 -1.27 27.77 25.39
CA ASN A 45 -0.21 28.79 25.37
C ASN A 45 1.14 28.08 25.26
N GLY A 46 1.63 27.99 24.03
CA GLY A 46 2.82 27.25 23.67
C GLY A 46 4.12 28.03 23.78
N ALA A 47 5.18 27.36 23.37
CA ALA A 47 6.53 27.89 23.26
C ALA A 47 6.60 29.12 22.33
N GLY A 48 7.58 30.00 22.48
CA GLY A 48 7.71 31.23 21.66
C GLY A 48 6.56 32.25 21.77
N GLY A 49 5.59 32.04 22.67
CA GLY A 49 4.38 32.87 22.79
C GLY A 49 3.27 32.51 21.80
N TYR A 50 3.40 31.37 21.10
CA TYR A 50 2.37 30.87 20.18
C TYR A 50 1.12 30.41 20.92
N LYS A 51 -0.03 30.54 20.28
CA LYS A 51 -1.32 30.15 20.85
C LYS A 51 -2.10 29.32 19.85
N LEU A 52 -2.40 28.10 20.24
CA LEU A 52 -3.31 27.22 19.51
C LEU A 52 -4.53 26.92 20.36
N THR A 53 -5.59 26.48 19.71
CA THR A 53 -6.84 26.13 20.38
C THR A 53 -7.26 24.73 20.02
N LEU A 54 -7.85 24.03 20.98
CA LEU A 54 -8.59 22.80 20.74
C LEU A 54 -10.08 23.11 20.74
N THR A 55 -10.73 22.87 19.62
CA THR A 55 -12.17 23.06 19.42
C THR A 55 -12.95 21.77 19.68
N GLN A 56 -14.26 21.90 19.84
CA GLN A 56 -15.14 20.73 20.02
C GLN A 56 -15.16 19.83 18.78
N ASN A 57 -15.10 20.38 17.57
CA ASN A 57 -15.05 19.61 16.33
C ASN A 57 -13.82 18.72 16.24
N GLU A 58 -12.64 19.23 16.62
CA GLU A 58 -11.42 18.43 16.61
C GLU A 58 -11.46 17.27 17.60
N VAL A 59 -12.11 17.48 18.75
CA VAL A 59 -12.35 16.42 19.74
C VAL A 59 -13.35 15.40 19.22
N ASN A 60 -14.45 15.84 18.61
CA ASN A 60 -15.45 14.94 18.03
C ASN A 60 -14.87 14.09 16.89
N ASP A 61 -14.10 14.70 15.99
CA ASP A 61 -13.46 14.00 14.88
C ASP A 61 -12.52 12.91 15.40
N TYR A 62 -11.65 13.26 16.35
CA TYR A 62 -10.72 12.30 16.93
C TYR A 62 -11.44 11.23 17.76
N PHE A 63 -12.47 11.60 18.51
CA PHE A 63 -13.28 10.65 19.27
C PHE A 63 -13.99 9.66 18.34
N ASN A 64 -14.60 10.11 17.25
CA ASN A 64 -15.27 9.22 16.30
C ASN A 64 -14.31 8.22 15.63
N THR A 65 -13.04 8.60 15.44
CA THR A 65 -12.01 7.69 14.92
C THR A 65 -11.57 6.64 15.94
N TYR A 66 -11.35 7.02 17.21
CA TYR A 66 -10.67 6.14 18.19
C TYR A 66 -11.60 5.53 19.25
N ALA A 67 -12.80 6.08 19.47
CA ALA A 67 -13.66 5.69 20.58
C ALA A 67 -14.04 4.20 20.54
N TYR A 68 -14.31 3.65 19.36
CA TYR A 68 -14.63 2.22 19.23
C TYR A 68 -13.50 1.35 19.78
N TYR A 69 -12.24 1.66 19.43
CA TYR A 69 -11.07 0.91 19.85
C TYR A 69 -10.77 1.11 21.34
N LEU A 70 -10.83 2.35 21.83
CA LEU A 70 -10.59 2.66 23.25
C LEU A 70 -11.60 1.96 24.17
N VAL A 71 -12.89 1.96 23.79
CA VAL A 71 -13.95 1.35 24.60
C VAL A 71 -13.92 -0.18 24.50
N ASN A 72 -13.85 -0.75 23.29
CA ASN A 72 -14.00 -2.19 23.10
C ASN A 72 -12.71 -2.98 23.28
N SER A 73 -11.54 -2.40 22.99
CA SER A 73 -10.24 -3.09 23.06
C SER A 73 -9.46 -2.76 24.33
N TYR A 74 -9.55 -1.53 24.84
CA TYR A 74 -8.84 -1.10 26.07
C TYR A 74 -9.75 -1.02 27.30
N GLY A 75 -11.06 -1.22 27.13
CA GLY A 75 -12.03 -1.23 28.23
C GLY A 75 -12.29 0.15 28.85
N TYR A 76 -12.02 1.24 28.12
CA TYR A 76 -12.27 2.60 28.62
C TYR A 76 -13.77 2.87 28.67
N THR A 77 -14.22 3.64 29.66
CA THR A 77 -15.53 4.29 29.61
C THR A 77 -15.54 5.38 28.54
N ILE A 78 -16.74 5.80 28.09
CA ILE A 78 -16.89 6.93 27.14
C ILE A 78 -16.19 8.18 27.67
N ARG A 79 -16.26 8.43 29.00
CA ARG A 79 -15.58 9.54 29.63
C ARG A 79 -14.06 9.42 29.57
N GLU A 80 -13.51 8.28 29.95
CA GLU A 80 -12.06 8.03 29.90
C GLU A 80 -11.54 8.14 28.46
N ALA A 81 -12.31 7.69 27.47
CA ALA A 81 -11.98 7.86 26.07
C ALA A 81 -12.00 9.36 25.65
N LEU A 82 -12.99 10.14 26.09
CA LEU A 82 -13.03 11.59 25.83
C LEU A 82 -11.86 12.32 26.51
N ASP A 83 -11.54 11.98 27.77
CA ASP A 83 -10.43 12.57 28.51
C ASP A 83 -9.09 12.26 27.83
N TRP A 84 -8.90 11.00 27.40
CA TRP A 84 -7.73 10.57 26.64
C TRP A 84 -7.60 11.33 25.31
N VAL A 85 -8.70 11.48 24.57
CA VAL A 85 -8.74 12.24 23.30
C VAL A 85 -8.32 13.69 23.52
N ILE A 86 -8.92 14.36 24.52
CA ILE A 86 -8.60 15.75 24.85
C ILE A 86 -7.13 15.88 25.24
N GLU A 87 -6.63 15.01 26.11
CA GLU A 87 -5.24 15.02 26.57
C GLU A 87 -4.25 14.84 25.41
N ASN A 88 -4.46 13.85 24.55
CA ASN A 88 -3.56 13.59 23.42
C ASN A 88 -3.59 14.72 22.39
N LYS A 89 -4.76 15.32 22.13
CA LYS A 89 -4.85 16.50 21.26
C LYS A 89 -4.16 17.72 21.88
N VAL A 90 -4.28 17.94 23.19
CA VAL A 90 -3.54 19.03 23.87
C VAL A 90 -2.02 18.80 23.77
N LYS A 91 -1.53 17.59 24.00
CA LYS A 91 -0.11 17.24 23.85
C LYS A 91 0.38 17.47 22.42
N SER A 92 -0.38 17.03 21.42
CA SER A 92 -0.07 17.24 20.00
C SER A 92 -0.04 18.73 19.64
N LYS A 93 -1.04 19.53 20.04
CA LYS A 93 -1.06 20.99 19.83
C LYS A 93 0.12 21.68 20.52
N TYR A 94 0.47 21.27 21.73
CA TYR A 94 1.63 21.82 22.42
C TYR A 94 2.93 21.49 21.66
N LEU A 95 3.09 20.25 21.20
CA LEU A 95 4.24 19.86 20.37
C LEU A 95 4.31 20.65 19.06
N ILE A 96 3.17 20.95 18.43
CA ILE A 96 3.12 21.83 17.24
C ILE A 96 3.69 23.22 17.58
N THR A 97 3.35 23.80 18.74
CA THR A 97 3.91 25.11 19.12
C THR A 97 5.42 25.07 19.38
N GLU A 98 5.93 23.99 19.97
CA GLU A 98 7.37 23.74 20.13
C GLU A 98 8.04 23.57 18.76
N GLY A 99 7.37 22.87 17.83
CA GLY A 99 7.80 22.72 16.45
C GLY A 99 7.87 24.05 15.72
N MET A 100 6.86 24.90 15.86
CA MET A 100 6.87 26.26 15.31
C MET A 100 8.05 27.08 15.85
N GLU A 101 8.33 27.03 17.16
CA GLU A 101 9.47 27.71 17.75
C GLU A 101 10.81 27.14 17.28
N TYR A 102 10.91 25.83 17.09
CA TYR A 102 12.11 25.19 16.57
C TYR A 102 12.36 25.58 15.11
N LEU A 103 11.38 25.36 14.24
CA LEU A 103 11.49 25.54 12.79
C LEU A 103 11.78 26.99 12.38
N GLN A 104 11.21 27.99 13.06
CA GLN A 104 11.53 29.40 12.79
C GLN A 104 13.01 29.74 13.01
N ASN A 105 13.71 28.95 13.85
CA ASN A 105 15.08 29.21 14.25
C ASN A 105 16.10 28.43 13.39
N VAL A 106 15.65 27.45 12.61
CA VAL A 106 16.51 26.70 11.67
C VAL A 106 16.98 27.64 10.55
N THR A 107 18.31 27.76 10.40
CA THR A 107 18.93 28.76 9.52
C THR A 107 18.55 28.57 8.05
N ALA A 108 18.52 27.32 7.56
CA ALA A 108 18.18 27.00 6.17
C ALA A 108 16.76 27.44 5.79
N ARG A 109 15.84 27.48 6.76
CA ARG A 109 14.42 27.80 6.55
C ARG A 109 14.13 29.30 6.51
N LYS A 110 14.96 30.12 7.16
CA LYS A 110 14.66 31.55 7.43
C LYS A 110 14.35 32.39 6.18
N ALA A 111 14.92 32.05 5.03
CA ALA A 111 14.68 32.76 3.78
C ALA A 111 13.37 32.35 3.09
N LEU A 112 12.79 31.21 3.47
CA LEU A 112 11.67 30.55 2.80
C LEU A 112 10.35 30.65 3.57
N ILE A 113 10.42 30.99 4.86
CA ILE A 113 9.26 31.07 5.77
C ILE A 113 8.84 32.52 6.04
N SER A 114 7.69 32.71 6.69
CA SER A 114 7.18 34.05 7.03
C SER A 114 8.08 34.76 8.05
N THR A 115 8.29 36.07 7.86
CA THR A 115 8.97 36.91 8.86
C THR A 115 8.10 37.25 10.07
N ASN A 116 6.80 36.97 10.01
CA ASN A 116 5.83 37.26 11.06
C ASN A 116 5.02 36.00 11.36
N VAL A 117 5.66 35.08 12.09
CA VAL A 117 5.09 33.78 12.43
C VAL A 117 3.97 33.93 13.45
N LYS A 118 2.77 33.46 13.10
CA LYS A 118 1.61 33.44 14.01
C LYS A 118 0.86 32.12 13.98
N ASN A 119 0.81 31.48 12.82
CA ASN A 119 0.06 30.26 12.56
C ASN A 119 1.00 29.15 12.06
N PRO A 120 0.59 27.87 12.13
CA PRO A 120 1.39 26.74 11.65
C PRO A 120 1.93 26.90 10.22
N VAL A 121 1.12 27.40 9.28
CA VAL A 121 1.52 27.64 7.89
C VAL A 121 2.68 28.64 7.72
N ASP A 122 2.91 29.49 8.71
CA ASP A 122 3.93 30.55 8.64
C ASP A 122 5.35 30.01 8.82
N VAL A 123 5.52 28.82 9.42
CA VAL A 123 6.83 28.15 9.61
C VAL A 123 7.13 27.07 8.56
N LEU A 124 6.18 26.82 7.66
CA LEU A 124 6.35 25.89 6.55
C LEU A 124 7.04 26.57 5.38
N THR A 125 7.97 25.84 4.77
CA THR A 125 8.55 26.19 3.48
C THR A 125 7.49 26.14 2.36
N PRO A 126 7.77 26.68 1.17
CA PRO A 126 6.86 26.57 0.04
C PRO A 126 6.51 25.11 -0.32
N ALA A 127 7.49 24.21 -0.33
CA ALA A 127 7.28 22.80 -0.67
C ALA A 127 6.34 22.12 0.34
N GLU A 128 6.61 22.25 1.64
CA GLU A 128 5.75 21.68 2.70
C GLU A 128 4.33 22.29 2.70
N ARG A 129 4.20 23.57 2.35
CA ARG A 129 2.89 24.21 2.20
C ARG A 129 2.11 23.62 1.04
N TYR A 130 2.74 23.43 -0.11
CA TYR A 130 2.09 22.84 -1.28
C TYR A 130 1.73 21.38 -1.04
N ALA A 131 2.60 20.59 -0.39
CA ALA A 131 2.28 19.23 0.02
C ALA A 131 1.10 19.17 1.00
N ALA A 132 1.02 20.11 1.97
CA ALA A 132 -0.14 20.23 2.87
C ALA A 132 -1.43 20.55 2.13
N ILE A 133 -1.38 21.44 1.13
CA ILE A 133 -2.53 21.77 0.29
C ILE A 133 -2.93 20.55 -0.56
N GLN A 134 -1.96 19.88 -1.16
CA GLN A 134 -2.19 18.71 -2.01
C GLN A 134 -2.87 17.59 -1.23
N SER A 135 -2.38 17.25 -0.03
CA SER A 135 -2.99 16.20 0.79
C SER A 135 -4.48 16.44 1.11
N VAL A 136 -4.91 17.70 1.23
CA VAL A 136 -6.33 18.04 1.39
C VAL A 136 -7.06 17.95 0.05
N ASN A 137 -6.44 18.40 -1.04
CA ASN A 137 -7.03 18.36 -2.37
C ASN A 137 -7.28 16.90 -2.81
N ASP A 138 -6.33 16.00 -2.59
CA ASP A 138 -6.46 14.57 -2.90
C ASP A 138 -7.62 13.93 -2.14
N SER A 139 -7.74 14.24 -0.85
CA SER A 139 -8.86 13.74 -0.03
C SER A 139 -10.23 14.25 -0.50
N ILE A 140 -10.27 15.50 -0.98
CA ILE A 140 -11.48 16.10 -1.55
C ILE A 140 -11.82 15.46 -2.89
N GLU A 141 -10.82 15.26 -3.75
CA GLU A 141 -10.98 14.63 -5.06
C GLU A 141 -11.44 13.18 -4.93
N ALA A 142 -10.82 12.41 -4.04
CA ALA A 142 -11.28 11.05 -3.70
C ALA A 142 -12.74 11.05 -3.22
N SER A 143 -13.13 12.00 -2.36
CA SER A 143 -14.52 12.11 -1.89
C SER A 143 -15.49 12.46 -3.01
N ILE A 144 -15.09 13.33 -3.95
CA ILE A 144 -15.90 13.68 -5.12
C ILE A 144 -16.06 12.46 -6.03
N LYS A 145 -14.97 11.75 -6.31
CA LYS A 145 -14.98 10.52 -7.12
C LYS A 145 -15.95 9.49 -6.54
N THR A 146 -15.86 9.19 -5.24
CA THR A 146 -16.81 8.28 -4.58
C THR A 146 -18.26 8.73 -4.72
N MET A 147 -18.56 10.03 -4.57
CA MET A 147 -19.92 10.54 -4.73
C MET A 147 -20.42 10.48 -6.17
N MET A 148 -19.53 10.66 -7.16
CA MET A 148 -19.85 10.51 -8.58
C MET A 148 -20.14 9.04 -8.91
N ASP A 149 -19.30 8.13 -8.41
CA ASP A 149 -19.50 6.68 -8.58
C ASP A 149 -20.86 6.26 -8.00
N GLU A 150 -21.23 6.74 -6.81
CA GLU A 150 -22.55 6.50 -6.22
C GLU A 150 -23.70 7.04 -7.09
N SER A 151 -23.59 8.27 -7.62
CA SER A 151 -24.62 8.85 -8.48
C SER A 151 -24.77 8.11 -9.81
N TYR A 152 -23.66 7.62 -10.35
CA TYR A 152 -23.68 6.79 -11.55
C TYR A 152 -24.34 5.43 -11.26
N GLN A 153 -24.07 4.79 -10.11
CA GLN A 153 -24.78 3.57 -9.71
C GLN A 153 -26.29 3.80 -9.55
N ASP A 154 -26.72 4.92 -8.95
CA ASP A 154 -28.14 5.28 -8.86
C ASP A 154 -28.80 5.42 -10.25
N GLU A 155 -28.07 5.95 -11.24
CA GLU A 155 -28.55 6.05 -12.63
C GLU A 155 -28.70 4.67 -13.27
N LEU A 156 -27.71 3.78 -13.08
CA LEU A 156 -27.78 2.40 -13.57
C LEU A 156 -28.98 1.66 -12.97
N GLU A 157 -29.21 1.79 -11.66
CA GLU A 157 -30.41 1.23 -11.00
C GLU A 157 -31.69 1.81 -11.62
N SER A 158 -31.73 3.11 -11.91
CA SER A 158 -32.89 3.73 -12.56
C SER A 158 -33.14 3.23 -13.99
N ILE A 159 -32.09 2.90 -14.74
CA ILE A 159 -32.20 2.31 -16.09
C ILE A 159 -32.72 0.87 -15.98
N ALA A 160 -32.17 0.10 -15.04
CA ALA A 160 -32.61 -1.27 -14.77
C ALA A 160 -34.11 -1.31 -14.39
N ASP A 161 -34.55 -0.41 -13.49
CA ASP A 161 -35.95 -0.29 -13.06
C ASP A 161 -36.92 0.10 -14.19
N LYS A 162 -36.45 0.84 -15.21
CA LYS A 162 -37.25 1.23 -16.38
C LYS A 162 -37.35 0.14 -17.43
N THR A 163 -36.44 -0.83 -17.41
CA THR A 163 -36.49 -1.99 -18.28
C THR A 163 -37.64 -2.88 -17.80
N ASP A 164 -38.51 -3.35 -18.70
CA ASP A 164 -39.67 -4.15 -18.30
C ASP A 164 -39.18 -5.43 -17.62
N ALA A 165 -39.32 -5.49 -16.31
CA ALA A 165 -38.80 -6.53 -15.43
C ALA A 165 -39.85 -7.63 -15.19
N LYS A 166 -40.72 -7.90 -16.17
CA LYS A 166 -41.85 -8.83 -16.07
C LYS A 166 -41.91 -9.81 -17.23
N ASN A 167 -42.35 -11.02 -16.93
CA ASN A 167 -42.38 -12.18 -17.83
C ASN A 167 -40.98 -12.43 -18.42
N VAL A 168 -39.94 -12.33 -17.59
CA VAL A 168 -38.56 -12.58 -18.01
C VAL A 168 -38.37 -14.09 -18.02
N LYS A 169 -37.96 -14.63 -19.16
CA LYS A 169 -37.68 -16.05 -19.33
C LYS A 169 -36.24 -16.38 -18.91
N GLU A 170 -35.29 -15.55 -19.33
CA GLU A 170 -33.86 -15.69 -19.03
C GLU A 170 -33.13 -14.35 -19.19
N VAL A 171 -32.00 -14.21 -18.48
CA VAL A 171 -31.08 -13.07 -18.57
C VAL A 171 -29.80 -13.53 -19.27
N VAL A 172 -29.30 -12.76 -20.24
CA VAL A 172 -28.13 -13.12 -21.04
C VAL A 172 -27.12 -11.98 -21.15
N PHE A 173 -25.84 -12.29 -21.33
CA PHE A 173 -24.81 -11.29 -21.66
C PHE A 173 -25.02 -10.74 -23.07
N ALA A 174 -24.79 -9.43 -23.25
CA ALA A 174 -24.75 -8.83 -24.58
C ALA A 174 -23.48 -9.26 -25.36
N ASP A 175 -23.52 -9.18 -26.70
CA ASP A 175 -22.39 -9.55 -27.56
C ASP A 175 -21.09 -8.81 -27.26
N GLU A 176 -21.19 -7.54 -26.84
CA GLU A 176 -20.05 -6.71 -26.44
C GLU A 176 -19.41 -7.23 -25.16
N THR A 177 -20.23 -7.64 -24.19
CA THR A 177 -19.80 -8.22 -22.92
C THR A 177 -19.10 -9.55 -23.15
N LEU A 178 -19.63 -10.41 -24.02
CA LEU A 178 -19.01 -11.70 -24.36
C LEU A 178 -17.62 -11.55 -24.99
N LYS A 179 -17.33 -10.44 -25.66
CA LYS A 179 -15.99 -10.14 -26.19
C LYS A 179 -15.04 -9.58 -25.14
N TYR A 180 -15.59 -8.98 -24.09
CA TYR A 180 -14.84 -8.41 -22.98
C TYR A 180 -14.48 -9.47 -21.94
N LEU A 181 -15.41 -10.37 -21.62
CA LEU A 181 -15.22 -11.44 -20.66
C LEU A 181 -14.10 -12.39 -21.10
N LYS A 182 -13.10 -12.56 -20.24
CA LYS A 182 -11.96 -13.46 -20.45
C LYS A 182 -12.17 -14.79 -19.75
N ALA A 183 -11.50 -15.82 -20.27
CA ALA A 183 -11.37 -17.11 -19.57
C ALA A 183 -10.36 -17.04 -18.41
N GLU A 184 -9.34 -16.19 -18.52
CA GLU A 184 -8.30 -15.97 -17.50
C GLU A 184 -8.19 -14.48 -17.17
N TYR A 185 -8.13 -14.15 -15.88
CA TYR A 185 -7.80 -12.82 -15.34
C TYR A 185 -6.60 -12.91 -14.41
N LEU A 186 -5.82 -11.85 -14.30
CA LEU A 186 -4.68 -11.83 -13.39
C LEU A 186 -5.08 -11.47 -11.96
N VAL A 187 -4.27 -11.93 -11.01
CA VAL A 187 -4.30 -11.43 -9.64
C VAL A 187 -4.14 -9.92 -9.67
N ASN A 188 -5.04 -9.22 -8.97
CA ASN A 188 -5.16 -7.76 -8.93
C ASN A 188 -5.57 -7.08 -10.25
N GLU A 189 -5.94 -7.83 -11.30
CA GLU A 189 -6.45 -7.22 -12.53
C GLU A 189 -7.76 -6.47 -12.23
N LYS A 190 -7.83 -5.18 -12.61
CA LYS A 190 -9.05 -4.39 -12.45
C LYS A 190 -10.12 -4.92 -13.42
N PHE A 191 -11.27 -5.32 -12.89
CA PHE A 191 -12.44 -5.70 -13.67
C PHE A 191 -13.38 -4.50 -13.83
N ASP A 192 -13.48 -3.98 -15.04
CA ASP A 192 -14.39 -2.89 -15.39
C ASP A 192 -15.84 -3.41 -15.52
N THR A 193 -16.67 -3.07 -14.54
CA THR A 193 -18.10 -3.44 -14.51
C THR A 193 -18.95 -2.67 -15.52
N ASP A 194 -18.48 -1.52 -16.04
CA ASP A 194 -19.22 -0.68 -16.98
C ASP A 194 -19.28 -1.29 -18.38
N ARG A 195 -18.38 -2.23 -18.65
CA ARG A 195 -18.37 -3.04 -19.87
C ARG A 195 -19.29 -4.25 -19.80
N VAL A 196 -19.88 -4.53 -18.63
CA VAL A 196 -20.79 -5.65 -18.43
C VAL A 196 -22.23 -5.20 -18.70
N LYS A 197 -22.71 -5.52 -19.89
CA LYS A 197 -24.11 -5.34 -20.30
C LYS A 197 -24.86 -6.65 -20.38
N ILE A 198 -26.14 -6.62 -19.98
CA ILE A 198 -27.07 -7.74 -20.07
C ILE A 198 -28.31 -7.38 -20.89
N GLN A 199 -29.06 -8.41 -21.29
CA GLN A 199 -30.36 -8.30 -21.94
C GLN A 199 -31.36 -9.26 -21.29
N PHE A 200 -32.62 -8.85 -21.23
CA PHE A 200 -33.72 -9.71 -20.85
C PHE A 200 -34.32 -10.37 -22.08
N VAL A 201 -34.49 -11.69 -22.02
CA VAL A 201 -35.28 -12.46 -22.98
C VAL A 201 -36.64 -12.73 -22.36
N TYR A 202 -37.69 -12.22 -22.99
CA TYR A 202 -39.06 -12.35 -22.48
C TYR A 202 -39.70 -13.68 -22.91
N ASP A 203 -40.76 -14.09 -22.21
CA ASP A 203 -41.53 -15.29 -22.55
C ASP A 203 -42.08 -15.30 -23.99
N ASP A 204 -42.31 -14.11 -24.56
CA ASP A 204 -42.77 -13.94 -25.95
C ASP A 204 -41.63 -13.96 -26.99
N GLY A 205 -40.39 -14.15 -26.54
CA GLY A 205 -39.17 -14.22 -27.35
C GLY A 205 -38.61 -12.86 -27.78
N LYS A 206 -39.18 -11.73 -27.32
CA LYS A 206 -38.54 -10.42 -27.48
C LYS A 206 -37.32 -10.31 -26.58
N VAL A 207 -36.42 -9.40 -26.95
CA VAL A 207 -35.20 -9.10 -26.21
C VAL A 207 -35.19 -7.61 -25.88
N SER A 208 -34.82 -7.24 -24.65
CA SER A 208 -34.66 -5.85 -24.24
C SER A 208 -33.47 -5.18 -24.96
N GLU A 209 -33.41 -3.86 -24.90
CA GLU A 209 -32.15 -3.17 -25.16
C GLU A 209 -31.11 -3.59 -24.12
N ALA A 210 -29.83 -3.60 -24.52
CA ALA A 210 -28.74 -3.92 -23.61
C ALA A 210 -28.47 -2.75 -22.67
N PHE A 211 -28.32 -3.03 -21.38
CA PHE A 211 -28.02 -2.04 -20.37
C PHE A 211 -26.92 -2.55 -19.43
N ILE A 212 -26.18 -1.60 -18.83
CA ILE A 212 -25.08 -1.88 -17.90
C ILE A 212 -25.67 -2.41 -16.59
N VAL A 213 -25.01 -3.42 -16.00
CA VAL A 213 -25.45 -4.06 -14.76
C VAL A 213 -25.13 -3.19 -13.56
N PRO A 214 -26.11 -2.79 -12.72
CA PRO A 214 -25.83 -2.10 -11.47
C PRO A 214 -24.99 -2.95 -10.51
N THR A 215 -24.07 -2.34 -9.75
CA THR A 215 -23.18 -3.09 -8.83
C THR A 215 -23.95 -3.88 -7.77
N THR A 216 -25.16 -3.46 -7.41
CA THR A 216 -26.02 -4.15 -6.42
C THR A 216 -26.56 -5.50 -6.89
N TRP A 217 -26.51 -5.80 -8.20
CA TRP A 217 -26.95 -7.07 -8.77
C TRP A 217 -25.86 -8.15 -8.74
N TYR A 218 -24.60 -7.77 -8.56
CA TYR A 218 -23.51 -8.71 -8.41
C TYR A 218 -23.61 -9.43 -7.04
N LYS A 219 -23.58 -10.77 -7.06
CA LYS A 219 -23.58 -11.62 -5.85
C LYS A 219 -22.19 -12.10 -5.48
N THR A 220 -21.37 -12.34 -6.49
CA THR A 220 -19.94 -12.44 -6.29
C THR A 220 -19.35 -11.10 -6.67
N ALA A 221 -18.66 -10.47 -5.72
CA ALA A 221 -17.76 -9.40 -6.08
C ALA A 221 -16.70 -9.99 -7.03
N PHE A 222 -16.17 -9.16 -7.92
CA PHE A 222 -14.86 -9.44 -8.48
C PHE A 222 -13.84 -9.22 -7.34
N ALA A 223 -13.80 -10.18 -6.42
CA ALA A 223 -12.98 -10.15 -5.23
C ALA A 223 -12.61 -11.60 -4.92
N ASP A 224 -11.44 -11.99 -5.40
CA ASP A 224 -10.31 -12.17 -4.49
C ASP A 224 -9.11 -12.50 -5.35
N THR A 225 -8.10 -11.66 -5.17
CA THR A 225 -6.78 -11.56 -5.78
C THR A 225 -5.88 -12.74 -5.40
N GLU A 226 -6.48 -13.92 -5.27
CA GLU A 226 -5.83 -15.16 -4.87
C GLU A 226 -6.16 -16.24 -5.91
N ALA A 227 -5.11 -16.86 -6.45
CA ALA A 227 -5.22 -17.98 -7.36
C ALA A 227 -5.87 -19.19 -6.67
N GLY A 228 -6.89 -19.80 -7.30
CA GLY A 228 -7.49 -21.05 -6.85
C GLY A 228 -9.02 -21.07 -6.68
N THR A 229 -9.61 -22.25 -6.98
CA THR A 229 -11.03 -22.65 -7.09
C THR A 229 -11.90 -21.82 -8.05
N ASP A 230 -12.78 -22.53 -8.77
CA ASP A 230 -13.77 -22.05 -9.76
C ASP A 230 -14.27 -20.63 -9.43
N LYS A 231 -13.77 -19.63 -10.15
CA LYS A 231 -14.22 -18.24 -9.99
C LYS A 231 -15.37 -18.02 -10.96
N LYS A 232 -16.40 -17.32 -10.47
CA LYS A 232 -17.54 -16.95 -11.30
C LYS A 232 -17.99 -15.53 -11.02
N ILE A 233 -18.31 -14.82 -12.09
CA ILE A 233 -19.09 -13.59 -12.01
C ILE A 233 -20.55 -14.04 -11.94
N GLU A 234 -21.24 -13.72 -10.84
CA GLU A 234 -22.64 -14.05 -10.63
C GLU A 234 -23.46 -12.78 -10.53
N ILE A 235 -24.36 -12.61 -11.50
CA ILE A 235 -25.33 -11.51 -11.53
C ILE A 235 -26.68 -12.09 -11.21
N LYS A 236 -27.33 -11.56 -10.17
CA LYS A 236 -28.65 -11.97 -9.75
C LYS A 236 -29.66 -10.84 -9.92
N PHE A 237 -30.74 -11.16 -10.58
CA PHE A 237 -31.92 -10.33 -10.77
C PHE A 237 -33.13 -10.98 -10.11
N GLU A 238 -33.98 -10.19 -9.44
CA GLU A 238 -35.23 -10.66 -8.82
C GLU A 238 -36.43 -10.04 -9.55
N GLU A 239 -37.22 -10.87 -10.22
CA GLU A 239 -38.44 -10.48 -10.92
C GLU A 239 -39.63 -10.46 -9.94
N PRO A 240 -40.37 -9.34 -9.82
CA PRO A 240 -41.58 -9.30 -9.02
C PRO A 240 -42.77 -9.96 -9.72
N VAL A 241 -43.24 -11.09 -9.18
CA VAL A 241 -44.42 -11.82 -9.64
C VAL A 241 -45.59 -11.55 -8.71
N THR A 242 -46.78 -11.27 -9.26
CA THR A 242 -47.99 -11.06 -8.46
C THR A 242 -48.92 -12.26 -8.59
N GLU A 243 -49.00 -13.07 -7.55
CA GLU A 243 -49.96 -14.18 -7.44
C GLU A 243 -50.97 -13.89 -6.32
N ASP A 244 -52.27 -14.00 -6.62
CA ASP A 244 -53.37 -13.80 -5.65
C ASP A 244 -53.35 -12.49 -4.84
N GLY A 245 -52.66 -11.45 -5.35
CA GLY A 245 -52.54 -10.14 -4.70
C GLY A 245 -51.37 -10.00 -3.73
N GLU A 246 -50.55 -11.05 -3.57
CA GLU A 246 -49.24 -10.99 -2.91
C GLU A 246 -48.13 -10.87 -3.96
N VAL A 247 -47.09 -10.08 -3.66
CA VAL A 247 -45.90 -9.96 -4.51
C VAL A 247 -44.87 -10.96 -4.01
N THR A 248 -44.54 -11.93 -4.85
CA THR A 248 -43.40 -12.86 -4.70
C THR A 248 -42.28 -12.44 -5.65
N TYR A 249 -41.10 -13.02 -5.49
CA TYR A 249 -39.94 -12.73 -6.33
C TYR A 249 -39.42 -14.03 -6.96
N GLU A 250 -39.29 -14.05 -8.28
CA GLU A 250 -38.61 -15.10 -9.02
C GLU A 250 -37.15 -14.70 -9.29
N GLU A 251 -36.22 -15.61 -9.06
CA GLU A 251 -34.79 -15.35 -9.13
C GLU A 251 -34.21 -15.80 -10.46
N HIS A 252 -33.49 -14.90 -11.13
CA HIS A 252 -32.73 -15.17 -12.35
C HIS A 252 -31.23 -14.98 -12.07
N ILE A 253 -30.43 -16.00 -12.37
CA ILE A 253 -28.97 -15.98 -12.17
C ILE A 253 -28.25 -16.13 -13.50
N LEU A 254 -27.37 -15.18 -13.81
CA LEU A 254 -26.44 -15.22 -14.93
C LEU A 254 -25.02 -15.43 -14.41
N THR A 255 -24.28 -16.35 -15.01
CA THR A 255 -22.92 -16.72 -14.57
C THR A 255 -21.91 -16.73 -15.71
N HIS A 256 -20.68 -16.31 -15.42
CA HIS A 256 -19.51 -16.50 -16.28
C HIS A 256 -18.37 -17.08 -15.43
N GLU A 257 -17.85 -18.24 -15.82
CA GLU A 257 -16.71 -18.89 -15.15
C GLU A 257 -15.39 -18.37 -15.73
N TYR A 258 -14.41 -18.17 -14.84
CA TYR A 258 -13.07 -17.71 -15.19
C TYR A 258 -12.04 -18.27 -14.22
N ASP A 259 -10.78 -18.26 -14.66
CA ASP A 259 -9.62 -18.58 -13.84
C ASP A 259 -8.90 -17.30 -13.41
N VAL A 260 -8.41 -17.27 -12.17
CA VAL A 260 -7.47 -16.24 -11.70
C VAL A 260 -6.07 -16.82 -11.75
N VAL A 261 -5.23 -16.21 -12.56
CA VAL A 261 -3.82 -16.57 -12.72
C VAL A 261 -2.95 -15.56 -12.00
N GLU A 262 -1.89 -16.00 -11.35
CA GLU A 262 -0.88 -15.06 -10.83
C GLU A 262 -0.08 -14.48 -11.99
N GLY A 263 0.15 -13.17 -11.97
CA GLY A 263 1.22 -12.57 -12.77
C GLY A 263 2.56 -13.11 -12.29
N ARG A 264 3.56 -13.16 -13.16
CA ARG A 264 4.92 -13.43 -12.69
C ARG A 264 5.41 -12.27 -11.84
N ALA A 265 6.23 -12.57 -10.84
CA ALA A 265 6.88 -11.56 -10.05
C ALA A 265 7.70 -10.64 -10.97
N THR A 266 7.58 -9.34 -10.75
CA THR A 266 8.37 -8.33 -11.45
C THR A 266 9.63 -8.05 -10.65
N LYS A 267 10.59 -7.36 -11.27
CA LYS A 267 11.79 -6.95 -10.56
C LYS A 267 11.40 -5.82 -9.60
N ASN A 268 11.29 -6.13 -8.31
CA ASN A 268 11.10 -5.09 -7.30
C ASN A 268 12.24 -4.07 -7.42
N GLU A 269 11.89 -2.81 -7.63
CA GLU A 269 12.88 -1.75 -7.46
C GLU A 269 13.33 -1.74 -6.00
N PRO A 270 14.64 -1.59 -5.72
CA PRO A 270 15.12 -1.49 -4.36
C PRO A 270 14.37 -0.36 -3.64
N GLU A 271 13.97 -0.58 -2.38
CA GLU A 271 13.35 0.47 -1.56
C GLU A 271 14.26 1.70 -1.57
N GLU A 272 13.79 2.80 -2.17
CA GLU A 272 14.57 4.03 -2.22
C GLU A 272 14.75 4.56 -0.80
N GLU A 273 16.00 4.89 -0.45
CA GLU A 273 16.30 5.52 0.84
C GLU A 273 15.51 6.84 0.94
N VAL A 274 14.65 6.93 1.96
CA VAL A 274 13.84 8.13 2.20
C VAL A 274 14.74 9.27 2.64
N ASP A 275 15.06 10.21 1.76
CA ASP A 275 15.76 11.45 2.12
C ASP A 275 14.81 12.33 2.95
N PRO A 276 15.12 12.66 4.22
CA PRO A 276 14.31 13.56 5.02
C PRO A 276 14.17 14.97 4.41
N ASP A 277 15.02 15.35 3.46
CA ASP A 277 14.93 16.60 2.70
C ASP A 277 14.07 16.53 1.45
N GLU A 278 13.58 15.35 1.08
CA GLU A 278 12.67 15.18 -0.03
C GLU A 278 11.22 15.13 0.45
N ILE A 279 10.34 15.59 -0.45
CA ILE A 279 8.90 15.62 -0.28
C ILE A 279 8.27 15.52 -1.66
N GLU A 280 7.16 14.80 -1.74
CA GLU A 280 6.44 14.59 -2.99
C GLU A 280 5.26 15.57 -3.12
N ILE A 281 5.10 16.13 -4.31
CA ILE A 281 4.01 17.06 -4.65
C ILE A 281 3.60 16.78 -6.09
N ASN A 282 2.35 16.38 -6.31
CA ASN A 282 1.84 15.98 -7.64
C ASN A 282 2.75 14.92 -8.28
N ASP A 283 3.12 13.88 -7.53
CA ASP A 283 3.99 12.78 -7.97
C ASP A 283 5.41 13.20 -8.40
N VAL A 284 5.83 14.42 -8.01
CA VAL A 284 7.18 14.93 -8.25
C VAL A 284 7.94 15.04 -6.94
N LYS A 285 9.06 14.33 -6.83
CA LYS A 285 10.02 14.47 -5.73
C LYS A 285 10.74 15.81 -5.81
N VAL A 286 10.59 16.62 -4.77
CA VAL A 286 11.22 17.94 -4.65
C VAL A 286 11.95 18.09 -3.33
N ASN A 287 12.90 19.02 -3.29
CA ASN A 287 13.59 19.31 -2.04
C ASN A 287 12.72 20.25 -1.18
N ARG A 288 12.65 20.01 0.14
CA ARG A 288 11.91 20.85 1.11
C ARG A 288 12.32 22.32 1.07
N TYR A 289 13.56 22.62 0.66
CA TYR A 289 14.08 23.99 0.57
C TYR A 289 13.97 24.59 -0.84
N ASP A 290 13.32 23.92 -1.79
CA ASP A 290 13.10 24.46 -3.12
C ASP A 290 12.30 25.78 -3.05
N SER A 291 12.75 26.74 -3.85
CA SER A 291 12.10 28.05 -3.96
C SER A 291 10.77 27.93 -4.71
N VAL A 292 9.86 28.91 -4.54
CA VAL A 292 8.61 28.96 -5.32
C VAL A 292 8.86 28.91 -6.83
N SER A 293 9.93 29.54 -7.33
CA SER A 293 10.30 29.47 -8.75
C SER A 293 10.71 28.05 -9.16
N THR A 294 11.52 27.39 -8.35
CA THR A 294 11.98 26.01 -8.62
C THR A 294 10.80 25.04 -8.64
N LEU A 295 9.90 25.15 -7.66
CA LEU A 295 8.70 24.31 -7.57
C LEU A 295 7.79 24.52 -8.78
N LYS A 296 7.62 25.76 -9.25
CA LYS A 296 6.86 26.06 -10.47
C LYS A 296 7.50 25.49 -11.73
N GLU A 297 8.82 25.56 -11.85
CA GLU A 297 9.55 24.95 -12.98
C GLU A 297 9.39 23.43 -13.01
N LYS A 298 9.29 22.79 -11.83
CA LYS A 298 9.07 21.35 -11.67
C LYS A 298 7.59 20.91 -11.77
N GLY A 299 6.63 21.83 -11.87
CA GLY A 299 5.20 21.50 -11.80
C GLY A 299 4.69 21.10 -10.40
N ALA A 300 5.52 21.23 -9.38
CA ALA A 300 5.27 20.82 -8.00
C ALA A 300 4.59 21.95 -7.18
N THR A 301 3.41 22.41 -7.63
CA THR A 301 2.65 23.46 -6.94
C THR A 301 1.20 23.05 -6.69
N ALA A 302 0.63 23.52 -5.58
CA ALA A 302 -0.76 23.28 -5.23
C ALA A 302 -1.47 24.58 -4.79
N GLU A 303 -2.77 24.68 -5.07
CA GLU A 303 -3.61 25.82 -4.68
C GLU A 303 -4.79 25.39 -3.81
N VAL A 304 -5.17 26.29 -2.90
CA VAL A 304 -6.33 26.13 -2.03
C VAL A 304 -7.61 26.14 -2.88
N ILE A 305 -8.44 25.12 -2.74
CA ILE A 305 -9.70 24.98 -3.45
C ILE A 305 -10.81 25.76 -2.73
N ASN A 306 -11.58 26.52 -3.49
CA ASN A 306 -12.85 27.09 -3.04
C ASN A 306 -14.02 26.26 -3.60
N LEU A 307 -14.60 25.40 -2.76
CA LEU A 307 -15.67 24.49 -3.18
C LEU A 307 -16.91 25.23 -3.65
N GLU A 308 -17.36 26.29 -2.95
CA GLU A 308 -18.55 27.03 -3.38
C GLU A 308 -18.36 27.74 -4.72
N GLN A 309 -17.14 28.23 -5.00
CA GLN A 309 -16.80 28.83 -6.28
C GLN A 309 -16.71 27.78 -7.38
N LYS A 310 -16.06 26.63 -7.14
CA LYS A 310 -16.02 25.51 -8.07
C LYS A 310 -17.44 25.05 -8.42
N TYR A 311 -18.27 24.79 -7.42
CA TYR A 311 -19.67 24.40 -7.59
C TYR A 311 -20.47 25.42 -8.42
N LYS A 312 -20.39 26.72 -8.10
CA LYS A 312 -21.07 27.77 -8.89
C LYS A 312 -20.60 27.84 -10.33
N THR A 313 -19.30 27.64 -10.55
CA THR A 313 -18.71 27.64 -11.89
C THR A 313 -19.27 26.47 -12.68
N LEU A 314 -19.20 25.25 -12.12
CA LEU A 314 -19.77 24.03 -12.71
C LEU A 314 -21.26 24.20 -13.06
N GLN A 315 -22.07 24.72 -12.14
CA GLN A 315 -23.50 24.98 -12.39
C GLN A 315 -23.78 25.94 -13.56
N SER A 316 -22.83 26.83 -13.87
CA SER A 316 -22.96 27.82 -14.94
C SER A 316 -22.28 27.41 -16.24
N THR A 317 -21.48 26.34 -16.22
CA THR A 317 -20.77 25.82 -17.38
C THR A 317 -21.75 24.99 -18.22
N GLU A 318 -21.92 25.39 -19.48
CA GLU A 318 -22.74 24.64 -20.43
C GLU A 318 -22.10 23.27 -20.71
N GLY A 319 -22.86 22.20 -20.53
CA GLY A 319 -22.38 20.82 -20.72
C GLY A 319 -21.56 20.26 -19.55
N ALA A 320 -21.54 20.91 -18.38
CA ALA A 320 -20.97 20.32 -17.17
C ALA A 320 -21.66 19.01 -16.81
N ASP A 321 -20.89 18.05 -16.30
CA ASP A 321 -21.39 16.76 -15.86
C ASP A 321 -22.36 16.92 -14.67
N PRO A 322 -23.63 16.50 -14.79
CA PRO A 322 -24.59 16.55 -13.68
C PRO A 322 -24.13 15.78 -12.44
N ALA A 323 -23.41 14.66 -12.60
CA ALA A 323 -22.90 13.87 -11.48
C ALA A 323 -21.82 14.63 -10.71
N GLU A 324 -20.89 15.27 -11.43
CA GLU A 324 -19.89 16.15 -10.82
C GLU A 324 -20.56 17.32 -10.07
N VAL A 325 -21.55 17.98 -10.69
CA VAL A 325 -22.31 19.08 -10.04
C VAL A 325 -22.97 18.59 -8.75
N ASP A 326 -23.58 17.41 -8.76
CA ASP A 326 -24.23 16.84 -7.58
C ASP A 326 -23.23 16.43 -6.49
N ALA A 327 -22.10 15.83 -6.86
CA ALA A 327 -21.03 15.46 -5.94
C ALA A 327 -20.48 16.69 -5.19
N TYR A 328 -20.21 17.80 -5.89
CA TYR A 328 -19.82 19.05 -5.24
C TYR A 328 -20.91 19.60 -4.30
N ARG A 329 -22.19 19.50 -4.69
CA ARG A 329 -23.32 19.90 -3.82
C ARG A 329 -23.35 19.07 -2.55
N ARG A 330 -23.31 17.74 -2.67
CA ARG A 330 -23.34 16.77 -1.57
C ARG A 330 -22.15 16.95 -0.64
N LEU A 331 -20.94 17.12 -1.18
CA LEU A 331 -19.74 17.40 -0.38
C LEU A 331 -19.89 18.70 0.44
N ILE A 332 -20.35 19.78 -0.18
CA ILE A 332 -20.60 21.06 0.52
C ILE A 332 -21.67 20.88 1.61
N GLU A 333 -22.73 20.13 1.34
CA GLU A 333 -23.79 19.82 2.32
C GLU A 333 -23.26 18.98 3.49
N ASN A 334 -22.42 17.97 3.21
CA ASN A 334 -21.77 17.11 4.20
C ASN A 334 -20.78 17.89 5.08
N MET A 335 -20.00 18.79 4.49
CA MET A 335 -19.12 19.68 5.26
C MET A 335 -19.93 20.61 6.16
N LYS A 336 -21.05 21.16 5.65
CA LYS A 336 -21.96 22.01 6.44
C LYS A 336 -22.62 21.24 7.58
N SER A 337 -23.08 20.01 7.34
CA SER A 337 -23.71 19.17 8.37
C SER A 337 -22.71 18.77 9.45
N GLY A 338 -21.46 18.51 9.07
CA GLY A 338 -20.33 18.30 9.98
C GLY A 338 -19.78 19.58 10.64
N ASN A 339 -20.32 20.75 10.30
CA ASN A 339 -19.84 22.05 10.78
C ASN A 339 -18.36 22.36 10.44
N LYS A 340 -17.87 21.88 9.30
CA LYS A 340 -16.48 22.03 8.82
C LYS A 340 -16.39 23.03 7.67
N THR A 341 -15.19 23.58 7.46
CA THR A 341 -14.85 24.48 6.34
C THR A 341 -13.56 24.02 5.68
N MET A 342 -13.29 24.49 4.45
CA MET A 342 -11.98 24.25 3.82
C MET A 342 -10.84 24.81 4.67
N ASP A 343 -11.03 25.99 5.28
CA ASP A 343 -10.05 26.57 6.20
C ASP A 343 -9.70 25.64 7.36
N TYR A 344 -10.69 24.93 7.92
CA TYR A 344 -10.47 23.94 8.98
C TYR A 344 -9.57 22.80 8.48
N LEU A 345 -9.89 22.22 7.31
CA LEU A 345 -9.12 21.11 6.73
C LEU A 345 -7.67 21.50 6.43
N TYR A 346 -7.45 22.65 5.79
CA TYR A 346 -6.10 23.15 5.51
C TYR A 346 -5.34 23.50 6.79
N GLN A 347 -5.99 24.09 7.81
CA GLN A 347 -5.33 24.35 9.09
C GLN A 347 -4.85 23.06 9.76
N THR A 348 -5.67 22.01 9.78
CA THR A 348 -5.27 20.70 10.28
C THR A 348 -4.11 20.10 9.48
N ALA A 349 -4.14 20.20 8.14
CA ALA A 349 -3.03 19.76 7.31
C ALA A 349 -1.74 20.53 7.60
N TYR A 350 -1.79 21.86 7.72
CA TYR A 350 -0.62 22.66 8.08
C TYR A 350 -0.04 22.28 9.44
N GLU A 351 -0.87 21.99 10.44
CA GLU A 351 -0.42 21.50 11.74
C GLU A 351 0.30 20.16 11.66
N ASN A 352 -0.23 19.21 10.87
CA ASN A 352 0.43 17.93 10.65
C ASN A 352 1.78 18.12 9.96
N TYR A 353 1.84 18.96 8.93
CA TYR A 353 3.09 19.25 8.22
C TYR A 353 4.11 20.00 9.07
N VAL A 354 3.70 20.73 10.12
CA VAL A 354 4.65 21.25 11.12
C VAL A 354 5.32 20.11 11.88
N LEU A 355 4.59 19.07 12.26
CA LEU A 355 5.16 17.90 12.92
C LEU A 355 6.08 17.11 11.98
N THR A 356 5.68 16.91 10.72
CA THR A 356 6.53 16.28 9.70
C THR A 356 7.82 17.07 9.46
N ALA A 357 7.73 18.39 9.33
CA ALA A 357 8.90 19.26 9.18
C ALA A 357 9.79 19.25 10.42
N LEU A 358 9.19 19.28 11.62
CA LEU A 358 9.91 19.16 12.88
C LEU A 358 10.68 17.84 12.95
N GLN A 359 10.03 16.73 12.62
CA GLN A 359 10.65 15.41 12.61
C GLN A 359 11.85 15.38 11.67
N ALA A 360 11.69 15.82 10.42
CA ALA A 360 12.77 15.87 9.45
C ALA A 360 13.97 16.70 9.93
N GLU A 361 13.74 17.88 10.50
CA GLU A 361 14.82 18.75 10.99
C GLU A 361 15.50 18.18 12.26
N VAL A 362 14.75 17.60 13.19
CA VAL A 362 15.31 17.00 14.41
C VAL A 362 16.11 15.73 14.07
N GLN A 363 15.63 14.90 13.14
CA GLN A 363 16.35 13.71 12.69
C GLN A 363 17.74 14.04 12.13
N LYS A 364 17.91 15.19 11.45
CA LYS A 364 19.23 15.67 10.99
C LYS A 364 20.19 16.05 12.10
N THR A 365 19.67 16.32 13.30
CA THR A 365 20.49 16.60 14.49
C THR A 365 20.94 15.33 15.21
N ALA A 366 20.48 14.16 14.78
CA ALA A 366 20.91 12.89 15.34
C ALA A 366 22.43 12.76 15.25
N PRO A 367 23.08 12.23 16.30
CA PRO A 367 24.52 12.02 16.27
C PRO A 367 24.87 11.05 15.15
N ALA A 368 25.97 11.33 14.42
CA ALA A 368 26.45 10.43 13.38
C ALA A 368 26.70 9.03 13.97
N VAL A 369 26.43 7.99 13.17
CA VAL A 369 26.85 6.62 13.49
C VAL A 369 28.36 6.53 13.33
N THR A 370 29.02 6.00 14.35
CA THR A 370 30.46 5.75 14.35
C THR A 370 30.75 4.30 14.05
N GLU A 371 31.92 4.02 13.46
CA GLU A 371 32.38 2.65 13.21
C GLU A 371 32.41 1.80 14.50
N ALA A 372 32.79 2.40 15.63
CA ALA A 372 32.81 1.73 16.92
C ALA A 372 31.40 1.29 17.37
N GLU A 373 30.36 2.04 17.02
CA GLU A 373 28.97 1.66 17.31
C GLU A 373 28.51 0.52 16.40
N VAL A 374 28.87 0.54 15.11
CA VAL A 374 28.60 -0.59 14.20
C VAL A 374 29.27 -1.87 14.71
N PHE A 375 30.52 -1.79 15.16
CA PHE A 375 31.20 -2.95 15.74
C PHE A 375 30.61 -3.39 17.08
N ALA A 376 30.15 -2.46 17.92
CA ALA A 376 29.49 -2.80 19.17
C ALA A 376 28.16 -3.51 18.94
N GLU A 377 27.38 -3.05 17.97
CA GLU A 377 26.12 -3.68 17.57
C GLU A 377 26.37 -5.07 16.97
N PHE A 378 27.33 -5.18 16.05
CA PHE A 378 27.75 -6.47 15.54
C PHE A 378 28.23 -7.41 16.66
N ASP A 379 29.04 -6.95 17.62
CA ASP A 379 29.51 -7.78 18.74
C ASP A 379 28.35 -8.25 19.63
N TYR A 380 27.31 -7.44 19.79
CA TYR A 380 26.09 -7.81 20.49
C TYR A 380 25.31 -8.89 19.73
N LEU A 381 25.09 -8.69 18.42
CA LEU A 381 24.38 -9.61 17.54
C LEU A 381 25.13 -10.93 17.37
N TYR A 382 26.45 -10.87 17.17
CA TYR A 382 27.36 -12.02 17.11
C TYR A 382 27.27 -12.87 18.39
N LYS A 383 27.33 -12.25 19.57
CA LYS A 383 27.22 -12.98 20.86
C LYS A 383 25.82 -13.59 21.04
N SER A 384 24.79 -12.85 20.65
CA SER A 384 23.40 -13.31 20.73
C SER A 384 23.16 -14.50 19.81
N ALA A 385 23.64 -14.41 18.56
CA ALA A 385 23.60 -15.51 17.59
C ALA A 385 24.38 -16.71 18.10
N LYS A 386 25.61 -16.51 18.59
CA LYS A 386 26.46 -17.58 19.16
C LYS A 386 25.82 -18.31 20.33
N ALA A 387 25.06 -17.61 21.19
CA ALA A 387 24.36 -18.23 22.31
C ALA A 387 23.24 -19.19 21.90
N GLY A 388 22.77 -19.11 20.65
CA GLY A 388 21.81 -20.05 20.07
C GLY A 388 22.40 -21.43 19.76
N TYR A 389 23.73 -21.54 19.69
CA TYR A 389 24.43 -22.79 19.37
C TYR A 389 24.80 -23.57 20.62
N THR A 390 24.74 -24.88 20.53
CA THR A 390 24.83 -25.81 21.67
C THR A 390 26.19 -26.48 21.79
N GLY A 391 27.04 -26.41 20.75
CA GLY A 391 28.31 -27.13 20.67
C GLY A 391 28.16 -28.60 20.27
N ASP A 392 26.94 -29.03 19.96
CA ASP A 392 26.62 -30.34 19.40
C ASP A 392 26.57 -30.21 17.88
N ALA A 393 27.41 -30.95 17.16
CA ALA A 393 27.64 -30.76 15.73
C ALA A 393 26.37 -30.89 14.88
N ASP A 394 25.48 -31.83 15.21
CA ASP A 394 24.26 -32.08 14.44
C ASP A 394 23.27 -30.93 14.65
N LYS A 395 23.03 -30.55 15.91
CA LYS A 395 22.13 -29.42 16.25
C LYS A 395 22.64 -28.07 15.77
N ASP A 396 23.95 -27.88 15.83
CA ASP A 396 24.60 -26.66 15.39
C ASP A 396 24.51 -26.54 13.85
N THR A 397 24.60 -27.66 13.13
CA THR A 397 24.35 -27.72 11.68
C THR A 397 22.88 -27.40 11.37
N GLU A 398 21.92 -28.01 12.06
CA GLU A 398 20.50 -27.69 11.92
C GLU A 398 20.21 -26.19 12.16
N THR A 399 20.81 -25.62 13.21
CA THR A 399 20.65 -24.20 13.57
C THR A 399 21.26 -23.28 12.51
N PHE A 400 22.42 -23.63 11.98
CA PHE A 400 23.06 -22.93 10.86
C PHE A 400 22.18 -22.95 9.62
N LEU A 401 21.67 -24.13 9.23
CA LEU A 401 20.82 -24.31 8.04
C LEU A 401 19.50 -23.53 8.15
N SER A 402 18.92 -23.45 9.33
CA SER A 402 17.73 -22.62 9.59
C SER A 402 18.02 -21.12 9.48
N SER A 403 19.16 -20.68 10.02
CA SER A 403 19.57 -19.28 10.03
C SER A 403 19.90 -18.78 8.62
N ILE A 404 20.68 -19.55 7.86
CA ILE A 404 21.09 -19.18 6.49
C ILE A 404 19.92 -19.16 5.49
N LYS A 405 18.91 -20.02 5.72
CA LYS A 405 17.65 -20.00 4.97
C LYS A 405 16.87 -18.70 5.18
N SER A 406 17.03 -18.07 6.35
CA SER A 406 16.38 -16.79 6.69
C SER A 406 17.10 -15.58 6.04
N GLY A 407 18.26 -15.80 5.41
CA GLY A 407 19.00 -14.79 4.64
C GLY A 407 20.33 -14.37 5.28
N LEU A 408 21.32 -14.07 4.45
CA LEU A 408 22.68 -13.69 4.87
C LEU A 408 22.71 -12.38 5.67
N ALA A 409 21.79 -11.45 5.40
CA ALA A 409 21.72 -10.16 6.09
C ALA A 409 21.52 -10.28 7.61
N SER A 410 21.05 -11.44 8.09
CA SER A 410 20.84 -11.73 9.52
C SER A 410 21.87 -12.71 10.10
N MET A 411 22.84 -13.15 9.29
CA MET A 411 23.76 -14.22 9.65
C MET A 411 25.04 -13.68 10.28
N TYR A 412 24.98 -13.42 11.59
CA TYR A 412 26.10 -12.82 12.33
C TYR A 412 27.13 -13.82 12.88
N TYR A 413 26.81 -15.12 12.93
CA TYR A 413 27.70 -16.17 13.47
C TYR A 413 27.44 -17.54 12.83
N TYR A 414 28.50 -18.33 12.66
CA TYR A 414 28.44 -19.77 12.40
C TYR A 414 29.53 -20.52 13.20
N PRO A 415 29.22 -21.73 13.72
CA PRO A 415 30.18 -22.58 14.41
C PRO A 415 31.11 -23.29 13.42
N ALA A 416 31.99 -24.18 13.90
CA ALA A 416 32.77 -25.04 13.01
C ALA A 416 31.83 -26.00 12.25
N ILE A 417 31.59 -25.71 10.97
CA ILE A 417 30.73 -26.51 10.07
C ILE A 417 31.59 -27.38 9.17
N GLU A 418 31.20 -28.65 9.00
CA GLU A 418 32.01 -29.67 8.31
C GLU A 418 32.35 -29.31 6.85
N ASP A 419 31.36 -28.85 6.08
CA ASP A 419 31.53 -28.46 4.69
C ASP A 419 30.81 -27.13 4.42
N LEU A 420 31.55 -26.03 4.58
CA LEU A 420 31.05 -24.68 4.32
C LEU A 420 31.37 -24.22 2.89
N SER A 421 32.46 -24.74 2.29
CA SER A 421 33.00 -24.30 1.00
C SER A 421 32.11 -24.66 -0.19
N LYS A 422 31.24 -25.68 -0.04
CA LYS A 422 30.25 -26.11 -1.03
C LYS A 422 28.81 -25.71 -0.68
N THR A 423 28.64 -24.74 0.22
CA THR A 423 27.37 -24.06 0.42
C THR A 423 27.33 -22.81 -0.46
N PHE A 424 26.28 -22.68 -1.27
CA PHE A 424 26.13 -21.59 -2.22
C PHE A 424 24.66 -21.33 -2.50
N TYR A 425 24.38 -20.25 -3.20
CA TYR A 425 23.04 -19.92 -3.66
C TYR A 425 22.96 -20.03 -5.17
N VAL A 426 21.75 -20.31 -5.64
CA VAL A 426 21.45 -20.36 -7.06
C VAL A 426 20.20 -19.56 -7.41
N TYR A 427 20.25 -18.87 -8.54
CA TYR A 427 19.02 -18.52 -9.25
C TYR A 427 18.56 -19.72 -10.08
N GLN A 428 17.26 -19.79 -10.31
CA GLN A 428 16.66 -20.80 -11.16
C GLN A 428 15.63 -20.20 -12.11
N ILE A 429 15.39 -20.91 -13.21
CA ILE A 429 14.26 -20.68 -14.11
C ILE A 429 13.53 -22.01 -14.24
N LEU A 430 12.29 -22.06 -13.73
CA LEU A 430 11.39 -23.18 -13.87
C LEU A 430 10.46 -22.93 -15.06
N PHE A 431 10.42 -23.89 -15.99
CA PHE A 431 9.38 -23.97 -17.01
C PHE A 431 8.43 -25.11 -16.63
N LYS A 432 7.21 -24.76 -16.20
CA LYS A 432 6.25 -25.75 -15.69
C LYS A 432 5.68 -26.63 -16.81
N PHE A 433 5.37 -27.88 -16.48
CA PHE A 433 4.48 -28.68 -17.31
C PHE A 433 3.05 -28.12 -17.24
N SER A 434 2.32 -28.16 -18.36
CA SER A 434 0.89 -27.84 -18.32
C SER A 434 0.12 -28.90 -17.51
N PRO A 435 -1.07 -28.59 -16.98
CA PRO A 435 -1.88 -29.56 -16.25
C PRO A 435 -2.16 -30.85 -17.06
N GLU A 436 -2.33 -30.73 -18.38
CA GLU A 436 -2.51 -31.86 -19.29
C GLU A 436 -1.24 -32.70 -19.41
N GLN A 437 -0.07 -32.06 -19.51
CA GLN A 437 1.23 -32.72 -19.56
C GLN A 437 1.50 -33.43 -18.23
N GLU A 438 1.22 -32.79 -17.09
CA GLU A 438 1.36 -33.41 -15.77
C GLU A 438 0.44 -34.64 -15.62
N ALA A 439 -0.82 -34.54 -16.04
CA ALA A 439 -1.77 -35.65 -15.98
C ALA A 439 -1.28 -36.80 -16.86
N TRP A 440 -0.83 -36.52 -18.08
CA TRP A 440 -0.26 -37.52 -18.97
C TRP A 440 0.99 -38.16 -18.38
N LEU A 441 1.93 -37.38 -17.84
CA LEU A 441 3.14 -37.89 -17.19
C LEU A 441 2.79 -38.78 -15.99
N LYS A 442 1.82 -38.39 -15.16
CA LYS A 442 1.32 -39.20 -14.03
C LYS A 442 0.73 -40.54 -14.49
N GLU A 443 0.07 -40.59 -15.65
CA GLU A 443 -0.47 -41.83 -16.23
C GLU A 443 0.61 -42.74 -16.82
N GLN A 444 1.68 -42.16 -17.36
CA GLN A 444 2.77 -42.93 -17.98
C GLN A 444 3.82 -43.40 -16.98
N ILE A 445 4.13 -42.61 -15.94
CA ILE A 445 5.19 -42.95 -14.96
C ILE A 445 4.72 -44.09 -14.04
N GLY A 446 4.97 -45.33 -14.45
CA GLY A 446 4.90 -46.53 -13.60
C GLY A 446 6.21 -46.83 -12.86
N GLU A 447 6.18 -47.70 -11.85
CA GLU A 447 7.41 -48.18 -11.17
C GLU A 447 8.38 -48.84 -12.18
N GLY A 448 9.49 -48.15 -12.50
CA GLY A 448 10.59 -48.68 -13.30
C GLY A 448 10.62 -48.31 -14.79
N GLU A 449 9.82 -47.36 -15.27
CA GLU A 449 9.93 -46.83 -16.65
C GLU A 449 11.09 -45.82 -16.81
N ASP A 450 11.56 -45.61 -18.05
CA ASP A 450 12.57 -44.59 -18.38
C ASP A 450 11.95 -43.18 -18.35
N VAL A 451 11.77 -42.68 -17.13
CA VAL A 451 11.16 -41.38 -16.82
C VAL A 451 11.86 -40.23 -17.54
N ASN A 452 13.19 -40.30 -17.72
CA ASN A 452 13.96 -39.26 -18.40
C ASN A 452 13.63 -39.18 -19.90
N GLY A 453 13.40 -40.32 -20.56
CA GLY A 453 12.98 -40.35 -21.97
C GLY A 453 11.61 -39.70 -22.18
N LEU A 454 10.68 -39.85 -21.22
CA LEU A 454 9.36 -39.23 -21.25
C LEU A 454 9.44 -37.71 -21.03
N TYR A 455 10.26 -37.26 -20.08
CA TYR A 455 10.49 -35.84 -19.85
C TYR A 455 11.15 -35.14 -21.04
N GLU A 456 12.12 -35.77 -21.71
CA GLU A 456 12.73 -35.23 -22.93
C GLU A 456 11.72 -35.14 -24.10
N LEU A 457 10.75 -36.05 -24.19
CA LEU A 457 9.66 -35.95 -25.17
C LEU A 457 8.76 -34.74 -24.88
N MET A 458 8.41 -34.53 -23.60
CA MET A 458 7.56 -33.42 -23.17
C MET A 458 8.25 -32.07 -23.29
N LYS A 459 9.57 -32.00 -23.05
CA LYS A 459 10.41 -30.80 -23.20
C LYS A 459 10.19 -30.07 -24.53
N GLY A 460 10.02 -30.81 -25.63
CA GLY A 460 9.78 -30.23 -26.96
C GLY A 460 8.39 -29.60 -27.15
N GLN A 461 7.48 -29.82 -26.20
CA GLN A 461 6.09 -29.37 -26.22
C GLN A 461 5.79 -28.30 -25.18
N ILE A 462 6.73 -28.00 -24.28
CA ILE A 462 6.56 -26.95 -23.28
C ILE A 462 6.51 -25.59 -23.97
N THR A 463 5.43 -24.85 -23.71
CA THR A 463 5.28 -23.44 -24.04
C THR A 463 5.25 -22.61 -22.76
N THR A 464 5.62 -21.35 -22.88
CA THR A 464 5.64 -20.38 -21.79
C THR A 464 5.17 -19.03 -22.32
N LYS A 465 4.46 -18.26 -21.50
CA LYS A 465 4.11 -16.88 -21.80
C LYS A 465 5.33 -16.00 -21.51
N GLU A 466 5.62 -14.98 -22.30
CA GLU A 466 6.71 -14.04 -22.01
C GLU A 466 6.19 -12.90 -21.13
N SER A 467 6.72 -12.75 -19.92
CA SER A 467 6.30 -11.73 -18.97
C SER A 467 6.90 -10.38 -19.29
N ASN A 468 6.18 -9.31 -18.94
CA ASN A 468 6.72 -7.96 -18.96
C ASN A 468 7.45 -7.68 -17.64
N PRO A 469 8.80 -7.56 -17.66
CA PRO A 469 9.56 -7.29 -16.44
C PRO A 469 9.26 -5.90 -15.86
N ASP A 470 8.77 -4.98 -16.68
CA ASP A 470 8.40 -3.61 -16.31
C ASP A 470 6.90 -3.49 -15.96
N TYR A 471 6.22 -4.61 -15.68
CA TYR A 471 4.80 -4.56 -15.33
C TYR A 471 4.59 -3.82 -14.01
N ASP A 472 3.72 -2.82 -14.05
CA ASP A 472 3.29 -2.06 -12.90
C ASP A 472 1.76 -2.07 -12.84
N PRO A 473 1.16 -2.76 -11.84
CA PRO A 473 -0.30 -2.83 -11.70
C PRO A 473 -0.94 -1.46 -11.36
N GLU A 474 -0.15 -0.49 -10.89
CA GLU A 474 -0.60 0.87 -10.60
C GLU A 474 -0.48 1.79 -11.82
N PHE A 475 0.28 1.39 -12.85
CA PHE A 475 0.46 2.18 -14.05
C PHE A 475 -0.83 2.24 -14.89
N GLU A 476 -1.47 3.41 -14.89
CA GLU A 476 -2.68 3.65 -15.67
C GLU A 476 -2.33 4.02 -17.12
N CYS A 477 -2.53 3.07 -18.03
CA CYS A 477 -2.39 3.31 -19.47
C CYS A 477 -3.76 3.52 -20.12
N PRO A 478 -4.07 4.70 -20.69
CA PRO A 478 -5.36 4.96 -21.34
C PRO A 478 -5.73 3.99 -22.48
N LEU A 479 -4.74 3.45 -23.21
CA LEU A 479 -4.95 2.44 -24.26
C LEU A 479 -5.34 1.06 -23.73
N HIS A 480 -4.92 0.72 -22.51
CA HIS A 480 -5.14 -0.60 -21.89
C HIS A 480 -6.13 -0.53 -20.71
N GLY A 481 -6.60 0.67 -20.35
CA GLY A 481 -7.67 0.97 -19.39
C GLY A 481 -9.04 1.14 -20.05
N ASP A 482 -9.78 2.17 -19.66
CA ASP A 482 -11.24 2.42 -19.87
C ASP A 482 -11.75 2.52 -21.33
N GLY A 483 -11.01 1.99 -22.31
CA GLY A 483 -11.53 1.75 -23.66
C GLY A 483 -11.53 2.97 -24.59
N ASP A 484 -10.73 4.00 -24.32
CA ASP A 484 -10.52 5.08 -25.28
C ASP A 484 -9.64 4.60 -26.46
N GLN A 485 -10.31 4.20 -27.54
CA GLN A 485 -9.67 3.75 -28.78
C GLN A 485 -8.90 4.85 -29.53
N ASN A 486 -8.94 6.10 -29.06
CA ASN A 486 -8.18 7.22 -29.62
C ASN A 486 -7.10 7.75 -28.68
N ALA A 487 -6.88 7.12 -27.52
CA ALA A 487 -5.83 7.54 -26.61
C ALA A 487 -4.44 7.15 -27.15
N GLU A 488 -3.42 7.97 -26.90
CA GLU A 488 -2.03 7.63 -27.19
C GLU A 488 -1.39 7.16 -25.88
N CYS A 489 -0.70 6.01 -25.88
CA CYS A 489 0.13 5.61 -24.74
C CYS A 489 1.49 6.29 -24.88
N ALA A 490 2.00 6.90 -23.80
CA ALA A 490 3.33 7.51 -23.78
C ALA A 490 4.47 6.52 -24.09
N HIS A 491 4.21 5.21 -23.95
CA HIS A 491 5.13 4.12 -24.29
C HIS A 491 4.85 3.46 -25.65
N GLU A 492 3.91 3.95 -26.46
CA GLU A 492 3.72 3.44 -27.83
C GLU A 492 5.00 3.65 -28.66
N GLY A 493 5.72 2.56 -28.92
CA GLY A 493 6.95 2.54 -29.72
C GLY A 493 8.24 2.28 -28.94
N GLU A 494 8.19 2.19 -27.61
CA GLU A 494 9.32 1.86 -26.74
C GLU A 494 8.97 0.69 -25.80
N GLY A 495 9.32 -0.53 -26.19
CA GLY A 495 9.14 -1.72 -25.34
C GLY A 495 7.68 -2.18 -25.19
N VAL A 496 7.43 -2.95 -24.14
CA VAL A 496 6.08 -3.43 -23.76
C VAL A 496 5.52 -2.47 -22.72
N CYS A 497 4.26 -2.06 -22.88
CA CYS A 497 3.63 -1.10 -21.97
C CYS A 497 3.62 -1.61 -20.52
N PRO A 498 4.02 -0.82 -19.50
CA PRO A 498 4.01 -1.22 -18.09
C PRO A 498 2.64 -1.69 -17.55
N ALA A 499 1.53 -1.20 -18.13
CA ALA A 499 0.19 -1.72 -17.81
C ALA A 499 -0.06 -3.16 -18.27
N LEU A 500 0.78 -3.73 -19.13
CA LEU A 500 0.63 -5.08 -19.66
C LEU A 500 1.54 -6.06 -18.91
N PRO A 501 0.99 -7.12 -18.30
CA PRO A 501 1.75 -8.10 -17.51
C PRO A 501 2.51 -9.13 -18.37
N TYR A 502 2.12 -9.27 -19.63
CA TYR A 502 2.78 -10.14 -20.59
C TYR A 502 3.03 -9.40 -21.90
N VAL A 503 4.03 -9.85 -22.63
CA VAL A 503 4.28 -9.41 -24.00
C VAL A 503 3.11 -9.84 -24.88
N THR A 504 2.52 -8.90 -25.62
CA THR A 504 1.44 -9.16 -26.57
C THR A 504 1.90 -8.99 -28.02
N ASP A 505 1.22 -9.69 -28.94
CA ASP A 505 1.40 -9.48 -30.37
C ASP A 505 0.66 -8.23 -30.85
N GLY A 506 0.80 -7.88 -32.14
CA GLY A 506 0.13 -6.72 -32.74
C GLY A 506 -1.40 -6.83 -32.81
N GLU A 507 -1.99 -7.94 -32.37
CA GLU A 507 -3.43 -8.18 -32.26
C GLU A 507 -3.89 -8.22 -30.78
N GLY A 508 -2.97 -8.02 -29.82
CA GLY A 508 -3.24 -7.99 -28.39
C GLY A 508 -3.26 -9.36 -27.70
N ASN A 509 -2.88 -10.43 -28.39
CA ASN A 509 -2.80 -11.77 -27.80
C ASN A 509 -1.47 -11.97 -27.07
N VAL A 510 -1.47 -12.68 -25.95
CA VAL A 510 -0.23 -13.01 -25.22
C VAL A 510 0.69 -13.86 -26.08
N VAL A 511 1.96 -13.48 -26.16
CA VAL A 511 2.98 -14.20 -26.92
C VAL A 511 3.39 -15.47 -26.18
N GLU A 512 3.11 -16.62 -26.79
CA GLU A 512 3.61 -17.92 -26.34
C GLU A 512 4.92 -18.29 -27.04
N ARG A 513 5.90 -18.72 -26.25
CA ARG A 513 7.24 -19.13 -26.69
C ARG A 513 7.47 -20.59 -26.34
N LYS A 514 8.17 -21.34 -27.20
CA LYS A 514 8.58 -22.72 -26.87
C LYS A 514 9.81 -22.70 -25.98
N PHE A 515 9.85 -23.58 -24.99
CA PHE A 515 11.01 -23.75 -24.10
C PHE A 515 12.33 -23.92 -24.88
N VAL A 516 12.32 -24.76 -25.91
CA VAL A 516 13.54 -25.06 -26.70
C VAL A 516 14.11 -23.80 -27.35
N ASP A 517 13.27 -22.86 -27.78
CA ASP A 517 13.71 -21.62 -28.41
C ASP A 517 14.33 -20.71 -27.34
N VAL A 518 13.65 -20.52 -26.21
CA VAL A 518 14.13 -19.72 -25.07
C VAL A 518 15.44 -20.26 -24.50
N TYR A 519 15.55 -21.59 -24.34
CA TYR A 519 16.77 -22.26 -23.87
C TYR A 519 17.96 -22.01 -24.79
N ASN A 520 17.77 -22.13 -26.10
CA ASN A 520 18.84 -21.91 -27.08
C ASN A 520 19.27 -20.44 -27.13
N GLU A 521 18.33 -19.51 -27.00
CA GLU A 521 18.60 -18.08 -26.91
C GLU A 521 19.41 -17.75 -25.66
N LEU A 522 18.96 -18.20 -24.48
CA LEU A 522 19.66 -17.99 -23.21
C LEU A 522 21.06 -18.61 -23.25
N GLN A 523 21.18 -19.86 -23.72
CA GLN A 523 22.50 -20.51 -23.85
C GLN A 523 23.43 -19.69 -24.74
N THR A 524 22.95 -19.19 -25.88
CA THR A 524 23.75 -18.38 -26.80
C THR A 524 24.14 -17.04 -26.18
N ALA A 525 23.21 -16.38 -25.48
CA ALA A 525 23.47 -15.13 -24.78
C ALA A 525 24.57 -15.31 -23.72
N LEU A 526 24.43 -16.33 -22.86
CA LEU A 526 25.40 -16.62 -21.81
C LEU A 526 26.77 -17.07 -22.34
N GLN A 527 26.82 -17.82 -23.43
CA GLN A 527 28.09 -18.24 -24.05
C GLN A 527 28.87 -17.06 -24.66
N ASN A 528 28.17 -16.03 -25.12
CA ASN A 528 28.78 -14.84 -25.73
C ASN A 528 29.06 -13.72 -24.72
N ALA A 529 28.54 -13.83 -23.49
CA ALA A 529 28.69 -12.84 -22.44
C ALA A 529 29.99 -13.00 -21.64
N GLU A 530 30.56 -11.88 -21.19
CA GLU A 530 31.63 -11.86 -20.21
C GLU A 530 31.13 -12.38 -18.86
N GLN A 531 32.03 -12.92 -18.02
CA GLN A 531 31.63 -13.58 -16.77
C GLN A 531 30.82 -12.68 -15.82
N GLY A 532 31.12 -11.38 -15.79
CA GLY A 532 30.41 -10.41 -14.94
C GLY A 532 28.98 -10.11 -15.39
N ASP A 533 28.65 -10.33 -16.67
CA ASP A 533 27.35 -9.97 -17.25
C ASP A 533 26.35 -11.14 -17.25
N LYS A 534 26.85 -12.37 -17.16
CA LYS A 534 26.04 -13.60 -17.24
C LYS A 534 24.89 -13.65 -16.25
N LEU A 535 25.12 -13.15 -15.04
CA LEU A 535 24.12 -13.21 -13.97
C LEU A 535 22.97 -12.25 -14.23
N SER A 536 23.27 -11.02 -14.69
CA SER A 536 22.23 -10.06 -15.11
C SER A 536 21.43 -10.58 -16.31
N ILE A 537 22.08 -11.24 -17.26
CA ILE A 537 21.39 -11.90 -18.39
C ILE A 537 20.47 -13.01 -17.91
N PHE A 538 20.93 -13.84 -16.97
CA PHE A 538 20.10 -14.92 -16.41
C PHE A 538 18.93 -14.35 -15.61
N GLU A 539 19.14 -13.28 -14.85
CA GLU A 539 18.11 -12.55 -14.11
C GLU A 539 17.02 -11.99 -15.05
N ASP A 540 17.40 -11.38 -16.18
CA ASP A 540 16.45 -10.90 -17.20
C ASP A 540 15.54 -12.02 -17.69
N TYR A 541 16.12 -13.18 -18.03
CA TYR A 541 15.36 -14.35 -18.45
C TYR A 541 14.53 -14.94 -17.30
N MET A 542 15.01 -14.85 -16.06
CA MET A 542 14.26 -15.28 -14.87
C MET A 542 12.98 -14.45 -14.74
N TYR A 543 13.06 -13.11 -14.73
CA TYR A 543 11.86 -12.26 -14.65
C TYR A 543 10.93 -12.39 -15.86
N ARG A 544 11.46 -12.73 -17.04
CA ARG A 544 10.65 -12.90 -18.26
C ARG A 544 9.98 -14.27 -18.38
N PHE A 545 10.54 -15.34 -17.83
CA PHE A 545 10.11 -16.72 -18.14
C PHE A 545 9.91 -17.66 -16.95
N ASN A 546 10.33 -17.29 -15.75
CA ASN A 546 10.36 -18.22 -14.62
C ASN A 546 8.97 -18.42 -14.00
N ASP A 547 8.47 -19.65 -14.00
CA ASP A 547 7.18 -20.00 -13.39
C ASP A 547 7.26 -20.26 -11.87
N ASP A 548 8.44 -20.09 -11.24
CA ASP A 548 8.62 -20.17 -9.80
C ASP A 548 8.76 -18.76 -9.17
N PRO A 549 7.71 -18.22 -8.52
CA PRO A 549 7.78 -16.92 -7.86
C PRO A 549 8.66 -16.93 -6.60
N GLY A 550 8.98 -18.09 -6.02
CA GLY A 550 9.73 -18.18 -4.77
C GLY A 550 11.15 -17.62 -4.89
N VAL A 551 11.85 -17.93 -5.98
CA VAL A 551 13.23 -17.46 -6.20
C VAL A 551 13.28 -15.96 -6.53
N MET A 552 12.23 -15.41 -7.13
CA MET A 552 12.18 -14.01 -7.57
C MET A 552 12.03 -13.03 -6.40
N ASN A 553 11.59 -13.53 -5.24
CA ASN A 553 11.51 -12.79 -3.99
C ASN A 553 12.75 -12.98 -3.09
N SER A 554 13.79 -13.66 -3.57
CA SER A 554 15.02 -13.89 -2.83
C SER A 554 16.18 -13.13 -3.47
N GLU A 555 16.79 -12.21 -2.71
CA GLU A 555 17.97 -11.45 -3.16
C GLU A 555 19.09 -12.35 -3.68
N LEU A 556 19.25 -13.54 -3.08
CA LEU A 556 20.32 -14.48 -3.40
C LEU A 556 19.83 -15.70 -4.16
N GLY A 557 18.52 -15.92 -4.26
CA GLY A 557 17.94 -17.15 -4.78
C GLY A 557 17.88 -18.28 -3.74
N TYR A 558 17.96 -19.52 -4.20
CA TYR A 558 17.82 -20.71 -3.36
C TYR A 558 19.13 -21.21 -2.81
N PHE A 559 19.10 -21.59 -1.54
CA PHE A 559 20.26 -22.10 -0.83
C PHE A 559 20.52 -23.59 -1.14
N ILE A 560 21.75 -23.91 -1.53
CA ILE A 560 22.20 -25.26 -1.86
C ILE A 560 23.21 -25.73 -0.82
N VAL A 561 22.98 -26.95 -0.31
CA VAL A 561 23.85 -27.61 0.66
C VAL A 561 24.65 -28.75 0.03
N PRO A 562 25.83 -29.10 0.60
CA PRO A 562 26.58 -30.29 0.25
C PRO A 562 25.73 -31.57 0.37
N GLU A 563 26.09 -32.62 -0.37
CA GLU A 563 25.40 -33.93 -0.32
C GLU A 563 25.47 -34.58 1.07
N THR A 564 26.44 -34.18 1.90
CA THR A 564 26.61 -34.66 3.28
C THR A 564 25.64 -34.03 4.28
N MET A 565 24.88 -33.00 3.88
CA MET A 565 23.91 -32.31 4.73
C MET A 565 22.49 -32.58 4.27
N GLU A 566 21.55 -32.64 5.21
CA GLU A 566 20.12 -32.69 4.90
C GLU A 566 19.69 -31.39 4.21
N ASP A 567 18.95 -31.50 3.10
CA ASP A 567 18.46 -30.35 2.36
C ASP A 567 17.39 -29.60 3.17
N PRO A 568 17.66 -28.36 3.63
CA PRO A 568 16.70 -27.59 4.42
C PRO A 568 15.49 -27.09 3.61
N ASN A 569 15.55 -27.19 2.28
CA ASN A 569 14.50 -26.73 1.38
C ASN A 569 13.62 -27.86 0.86
N GLY A 570 14.03 -29.12 1.04
CA GLY A 570 13.28 -30.29 0.56
C GLY A 570 13.12 -30.31 -0.96
N PHE A 571 14.08 -29.76 -1.70
CA PHE A 571 14.07 -29.81 -3.16
C PHE A 571 14.24 -31.25 -3.65
N TYR A 572 13.77 -31.51 -4.88
CA TYR A 572 14.00 -32.80 -5.52
C TYR A 572 15.49 -33.06 -5.72
N ASP A 573 15.92 -34.31 -5.51
CA ASP A 573 17.33 -34.72 -5.68
C ASP A 573 17.93 -34.28 -7.02
N ALA A 574 17.15 -34.33 -8.11
CA ALA A 574 17.59 -33.90 -9.44
C ALA A 574 17.95 -32.41 -9.51
N PHE A 575 17.24 -31.55 -8.77
CA PHE A 575 17.53 -30.12 -8.70
C PHE A 575 18.85 -29.86 -7.94
N ASN A 576 18.99 -30.47 -6.76
CA ASN A 576 20.19 -30.35 -5.95
C ASN A 576 21.41 -30.94 -6.66
N GLN A 577 21.25 -32.07 -7.36
CA GLN A 577 22.34 -32.69 -8.12
C GLN A 577 22.80 -31.79 -9.27
N LEU A 578 21.88 -31.18 -10.01
CA LEU A 578 22.22 -30.24 -11.08
C LEU A 578 23.04 -29.05 -10.54
N ALA A 579 22.59 -28.44 -9.44
CA ALA A 579 23.31 -27.33 -8.83
C ALA A 579 24.75 -27.73 -8.43
N ARG A 580 24.91 -28.93 -7.86
CA ARG A 580 26.22 -29.49 -7.49
C ARG A 580 27.08 -29.81 -8.70
N ASP A 581 26.51 -30.32 -9.78
CA ASP A 581 27.23 -30.59 -11.04
C ASP A 581 27.75 -29.30 -11.68
N ILE A 582 26.94 -28.23 -11.68
CA ILE A 582 27.35 -26.88 -12.13
C ILE A 582 28.50 -26.36 -11.27
N TYR A 583 28.41 -26.50 -9.94
CA TYR A 583 29.48 -26.11 -9.03
C TYR A 583 30.76 -26.93 -9.27
N ALA A 584 30.65 -28.24 -9.50
CA ALA A 584 31.77 -29.13 -9.75
C ALA A 584 32.45 -28.85 -11.11
N ASP A 585 31.69 -28.44 -12.12
CA ASP A 585 32.22 -27.98 -13.41
C ASP A 585 33.02 -26.67 -13.23
N SER A 586 32.43 -25.69 -12.55
CA SER A 586 33.11 -24.45 -12.17
C SER A 586 32.42 -23.74 -11.01
N ALA A 587 33.10 -23.68 -9.86
CA ALA A 587 32.68 -22.93 -8.67
C ALA A 587 32.90 -21.42 -8.86
N THR A 588 32.06 -20.77 -9.66
CA THR A 588 32.14 -19.34 -9.95
C THR A 588 30.73 -18.75 -10.08
N VAL A 589 30.51 -17.58 -9.47
CA VAL A 589 29.26 -16.82 -9.61
C VAL A 589 29.01 -16.54 -11.10
N GLY A 590 27.80 -16.78 -11.57
CA GLY A 590 27.42 -16.69 -12.98
C GLY A 590 27.68 -17.96 -13.80
N ASN A 591 28.13 -19.07 -13.18
CA ASN A 591 28.19 -20.35 -13.87
C ASN A 591 26.81 -21.04 -13.91
N ALA A 592 26.43 -21.51 -15.09
CA ALA A 592 25.20 -22.28 -15.36
C ALA A 592 25.48 -23.49 -16.29
N PHE A 593 26.76 -23.79 -16.52
CA PHE A 593 27.19 -24.76 -17.52
C PHE A 593 27.73 -26.03 -16.87
N VAL A 594 27.50 -27.14 -17.57
CA VAL A 594 28.18 -28.42 -17.36
C VAL A 594 28.65 -28.90 -18.72
N ASP A 595 29.94 -29.23 -18.86
CA ASP A 595 30.54 -29.65 -20.14
C ASP A 595 30.28 -28.65 -21.29
N GLY A 596 30.23 -27.35 -20.98
CA GLY A 596 30.03 -26.26 -21.95
C GLY A 596 28.61 -26.10 -22.49
N LYS A 597 27.62 -26.79 -21.93
CA LYS A 597 26.19 -26.64 -22.26
C LYS A 597 25.41 -26.08 -21.08
N LEU A 598 24.39 -25.28 -21.37
CA LEU A 598 23.49 -24.76 -20.33
C LEU A 598 22.80 -25.94 -19.65
N ALA A 599 23.09 -26.13 -18.38
CA ALA A 599 22.67 -27.34 -17.68
C ALA A 599 21.20 -27.23 -17.26
N TYR A 600 20.49 -28.36 -17.27
CA TYR A 600 19.09 -28.43 -16.89
C TYR A 600 18.76 -29.77 -16.24
N ALA A 601 17.67 -29.80 -15.46
CA ALA A 601 17.17 -30.99 -14.80
C ALA A 601 15.65 -31.04 -14.87
N PHE A 602 15.11 -32.25 -14.80
CA PHE A 602 13.68 -32.48 -14.73
C PHE A 602 13.25 -32.75 -13.29
N THR A 603 12.15 -32.16 -12.88
CA THR A 603 11.39 -32.56 -11.70
C THR A 603 9.93 -32.80 -12.10
N PRO A 604 9.08 -33.35 -11.21
CA PRO A 604 7.65 -33.48 -11.49
C PRO A 604 6.95 -32.17 -11.86
N TYR A 605 7.52 -31.01 -11.51
CA TYR A 605 6.97 -29.70 -11.83
C TYR A 605 7.35 -29.21 -13.24
N GLY A 606 8.48 -29.65 -13.81
CA GLY A 606 8.95 -29.09 -15.07
C GLY A 606 10.45 -29.17 -15.28
N VAL A 607 10.95 -28.28 -16.15
CA VAL A 607 12.38 -28.15 -16.48
C VAL A 607 12.99 -27.00 -15.70
N HIS A 608 14.09 -27.28 -15.01
CA HIS A 608 14.84 -26.31 -14.22
C HIS A 608 16.15 -25.95 -14.92
N LEU A 609 16.41 -24.66 -15.08
CA LEU A 609 17.73 -24.10 -15.41
C LEU A 609 18.29 -23.47 -14.14
N ILE A 610 19.57 -23.63 -13.86
CA ILE A 610 20.20 -23.17 -12.61
C ILE A 610 21.45 -22.36 -12.91
N MET A 611 21.69 -21.27 -12.17
CA MET A 611 22.92 -20.49 -12.20
C MET A 611 23.40 -20.18 -10.77
N ILE A 612 24.70 -20.31 -10.50
CA ILE A 612 25.29 -19.88 -9.23
C ILE A 612 25.15 -18.36 -9.08
N SER A 613 24.39 -17.91 -8.07
CA SER A 613 24.11 -16.49 -7.81
C SER A 613 25.03 -15.91 -6.74
N ALA A 614 25.35 -16.68 -5.69
CA ALA A 614 26.24 -16.23 -4.62
C ALA A 614 27.01 -17.39 -3.99
N MET A 615 28.23 -17.11 -3.53
CA MET A 615 29.09 -18.07 -2.82
C MET A 615 29.63 -17.42 -1.55
N PRO A 616 28.80 -17.19 -0.53
CA PRO A 616 29.16 -16.37 0.62
C PRO A 616 30.30 -16.95 1.45
N PHE A 617 30.56 -18.25 1.39
CA PHE A 617 31.64 -18.88 2.17
C PHE A 617 32.77 -19.46 1.33
N GLY A 618 32.86 -19.11 0.03
CA GLY A 618 33.89 -19.67 -0.86
C GLY A 618 35.34 -19.39 -0.42
N ALA A 619 35.56 -18.41 0.45
CA ALA A 619 36.86 -18.08 1.03
C ALA A 619 37.08 -18.64 2.45
N GLU A 620 36.04 -19.18 3.09
CA GLU A 620 36.09 -19.67 4.47
C GLU A 620 36.61 -21.11 4.53
N ALA A 621 37.32 -21.45 5.60
CA ALA A 621 37.86 -22.79 5.79
C ALA A 621 36.82 -23.74 6.40
N GLU A 622 36.79 -24.98 5.91
CA GLU A 622 36.00 -26.07 6.50
C GLU A 622 36.35 -26.29 7.98
N ASN A 623 35.36 -26.69 8.77
CA ASN A 623 35.47 -26.97 10.20
C ASN A 623 36.08 -25.80 11.01
N THR A 624 35.89 -24.57 10.55
CA THR A 624 36.42 -23.37 11.22
C THR A 624 35.27 -22.50 11.69
N GLU A 625 35.26 -22.19 12.98
CA GLU A 625 34.31 -21.23 13.57
C GLU A 625 34.60 -19.82 13.02
N LEU A 626 33.54 -19.04 12.73
CA LEU A 626 33.68 -17.63 12.43
C LEU A 626 34.34 -16.93 13.61
N THR A 627 35.56 -16.42 13.43
CA THR A 627 36.29 -15.69 14.47
C THR A 627 37.06 -14.53 13.87
N PHE A 628 37.27 -13.48 14.66
CA PHE A 628 37.97 -12.28 14.23
C PHE A 628 39.22 -12.07 15.09
N ALA A 629 40.38 -11.96 14.45
CA ALA A 629 41.66 -11.74 15.13
C ALA A 629 41.79 -10.30 15.67
N ASP A 630 41.20 -9.34 14.96
CA ASP A 630 41.17 -7.92 15.27
C ASP A 630 39.98 -7.23 14.57
N ASP A 631 39.79 -5.94 14.83
CA ASP A 631 38.73 -5.15 14.22
C ASP A 631 38.92 -4.97 12.70
N ALA A 632 40.13 -5.09 12.17
CA ALA A 632 40.36 -5.02 10.72
C ALA A 632 39.83 -6.26 10.00
N ALA A 633 40.04 -7.45 10.58
CA ALA A 633 39.45 -8.70 10.09
C ALA A 633 37.92 -8.68 10.20
N LYS A 634 37.37 -8.17 11.31
CA LYS A 634 35.93 -7.97 11.49
C LYS A 634 35.35 -7.04 10.44
N LYS A 635 35.98 -5.89 10.21
CA LYS A 635 35.56 -4.93 9.20
C LYS A 635 35.55 -5.54 7.80
N ALA A 636 36.60 -6.26 7.43
CA ALA A 636 36.68 -6.92 6.12
C ALA A 636 35.56 -7.94 5.90
N PHE A 637 35.13 -8.65 6.95
CA PHE A 637 33.97 -9.53 6.89
C PHE A 637 32.66 -8.75 6.72
N LEU A 638 32.46 -7.67 7.49
CA LEU A 638 31.25 -6.86 7.43
C LEU A 638 31.08 -6.10 6.11
N GLU A 639 32.18 -5.65 5.51
CA GLU A 639 32.21 -4.95 4.21
C GLU A 639 32.19 -5.91 3.01
N ARG A 640 32.15 -7.23 3.24
CA ARG A 640 32.03 -8.20 2.15
C ARG A 640 30.62 -8.10 1.56
N PRO A 641 30.47 -7.88 0.24
CA PRO A 641 29.18 -7.97 -0.40
C PRO A 641 28.59 -9.36 -0.19
N TYR A 642 27.36 -9.42 0.30
CA TYR A 642 26.66 -10.70 0.46
C TYR A 642 25.69 -10.96 -0.70
N ASN A 643 25.27 -9.93 -1.44
CA ASN A 643 24.44 -10.02 -2.64
C ASN A 643 25.07 -9.27 -3.84
N LEU A 644 24.37 -9.28 -4.98
CA LEU A 644 24.83 -8.67 -6.23
C LEU A 644 24.60 -7.16 -6.30
N ALA A 645 23.65 -6.64 -5.53
CA ALA A 645 23.45 -5.19 -5.36
C ALA A 645 24.66 -4.54 -4.68
N GLY A 646 25.53 -5.35 -4.05
CA GLY A 646 26.70 -4.89 -3.34
C GLY A 646 26.43 -4.64 -1.87
N ASP A 647 25.29 -5.09 -1.35
CA ASP A 647 24.92 -4.88 0.04
C ASP A 647 25.85 -5.63 0.98
N THR A 648 26.13 -4.98 2.09
CA THR A 648 27.10 -5.44 3.08
C THR A 648 26.46 -5.40 4.46
N LEU A 649 26.84 -6.33 5.34
CA LEU A 649 26.38 -6.33 6.73
C LEU A 649 26.77 -5.02 7.44
N TYR A 650 27.90 -4.42 7.05
CA TYR A 650 28.30 -3.11 7.57
C TYR A 650 27.25 -2.04 7.28
N GLN A 651 26.83 -1.92 6.02
CA GLN A 651 25.89 -0.89 5.59
C GLN A 651 24.50 -1.12 6.21
N THR A 652 24.02 -2.37 6.22
CA THR A 652 22.75 -2.74 6.88
C THR A 652 22.73 -2.33 8.36
N LEU A 653 23.81 -2.64 9.10
CA LEU A 653 23.91 -2.25 10.52
C LEU A 653 24.06 -0.74 10.69
N PHE A 654 24.81 -0.08 9.80
CA PHE A 654 24.96 1.36 9.82
C PHE A 654 23.62 2.08 9.62
N ASP A 655 22.82 1.66 8.63
CA ASP A 655 21.53 2.28 8.32
C ASP A 655 20.48 1.98 9.38
N ALA A 656 20.48 0.78 9.96
CA ALA A 656 19.66 0.45 11.12
C ALA A 656 19.97 1.37 12.32
N LEU A 657 21.26 1.54 12.65
CA LEU A 657 21.69 2.45 13.72
C LEU A 657 21.40 3.91 13.40
N LYS A 658 21.54 4.32 12.14
CA LYS A 658 21.22 5.69 11.67
C LYS A 658 19.73 5.97 11.89
N THR A 659 18.88 5.06 11.43
CA THR A 659 17.42 5.12 11.58
C THR A 659 17.00 5.13 13.06
N GLU A 660 17.61 4.27 13.87
CA GLU A 660 17.36 4.22 15.31
C GLU A 660 17.72 5.56 15.98
N LYS A 661 18.91 6.10 15.70
CA LYS A 661 19.36 7.38 16.26
C LYS A 661 18.49 8.54 15.81
N GLN A 662 18.06 8.57 14.56
CA GLN A 662 17.14 9.58 14.02
C GLN A 662 15.78 9.51 14.74
N THR A 663 15.23 8.30 14.90
CA THR A 663 13.96 8.06 15.60
C THR A 663 14.06 8.44 17.09
N ASN A 664 15.16 8.07 17.74
CA ASN A 664 15.45 8.41 19.13
C ASN A 664 15.60 9.92 19.31
N ALA A 665 16.28 10.64 18.39
CA ALA A 665 16.42 12.08 18.46
C ALA A 665 15.06 12.80 18.46
N TYR A 666 14.13 12.38 17.59
CA TYR A 666 12.77 12.94 17.56
C TYR A 666 11.94 12.56 18.79
N THR A 667 12.05 11.32 19.25
CA THR A 667 11.36 10.83 20.45
C THR A 667 11.84 11.57 21.70
N ASP A 668 13.15 11.70 21.87
CA ASP A 668 13.78 12.43 22.97
C ASP A 668 13.41 13.92 22.93
N PHE A 669 13.43 14.54 21.74
CA PHE A 669 12.96 15.91 21.58
C PHE A 669 11.51 16.03 22.08
N SER A 670 10.60 15.21 21.56
CA SER A 670 9.17 15.26 21.90
C SER A 670 8.92 15.04 23.39
N ASN A 671 9.56 14.03 23.98
CA ASN A 671 9.44 13.71 25.41
C ASN A 671 10.07 14.78 26.31
N SER A 672 11.13 15.47 25.85
CA SER A 672 11.73 16.57 26.60
C SER A 672 10.80 17.78 26.71
N LYS A 673 9.85 17.92 25.79
CA LYS A 673 8.90 19.04 25.73
C LYS A 673 7.57 18.72 26.38
N ILE A 674 7.03 17.52 26.14
CA ILE A 674 5.74 17.10 26.67
C ILE A 674 5.90 16.59 28.11
N LYS A 675 5.42 17.36 29.08
CA LYS A 675 5.40 16.95 30.49
C LYS A 675 4.23 16.02 30.79
N ALA A 676 4.40 15.12 31.77
CA ALA A 676 3.34 14.21 32.20
C ALA A 676 2.13 14.93 32.82
N ASP A 677 2.35 16.07 33.47
CA ASP A 677 1.34 16.91 34.13
C ASP A 677 0.92 18.12 33.28
N LEU A 678 1.17 18.09 31.96
CA LEU A 678 0.85 19.20 31.05
C LEU A 678 -0.59 19.68 31.18
N MET A 679 -1.52 18.76 31.39
CA MET A 679 -2.96 19.06 31.54
C MET A 679 -3.30 19.87 32.81
N ASP A 680 -2.41 19.91 33.79
CA ASP A 680 -2.60 20.62 35.06
C ASP A 680 -1.82 21.96 35.11
N ASP A 681 -0.97 22.22 34.12
CA ASP A 681 -0.23 23.47 34.00
C ASP A 681 -1.15 24.59 33.47
N GLY A 682 -1.84 25.28 34.38
CA GLY A 682 -2.76 26.37 34.05
C GLY A 682 -2.13 27.59 33.37
N ALA A 683 -0.80 27.67 33.26
CA ALA A 683 -0.14 28.69 32.43
C ALA A 683 -0.10 28.27 30.95
N ILE A 684 0.04 26.97 30.70
CA ILE A 684 0.11 26.38 29.35
C ILE A 684 -1.28 26.00 28.86
N VAL A 685 -2.11 25.36 29.69
CA VAL A 685 -3.40 24.79 29.30
C VAL A 685 -4.52 25.54 30.03
N VAL A 686 -5.33 26.27 29.28
CA VAL A 686 -6.50 26.97 29.82
C VAL A 686 -7.78 26.24 29.38
N LYS A 687 -8.35 25.45 30.29
CA LYS A 687 -9.56 24.65 30.05
C LYS A 687 -10.83 25.48 30.23
N ASN A 688 -11.78 25.31 29.32
CA ASN A 688 -13.14 25.81 29.48
C ASN A 688 -14.04 24.71 30.09
N GLU A 689 -13.93 24.53 31.41
CA GLU A 689 -14.63 23.47 32.16
C GLU A 689 -16.13 23.40 31.86
N LYS A 690 -16.78 24.56 31.69
CA LYS A 690 -18.22 24.61 31.37
C LYS A 690 -18.53 23.99 30.01
N LYS A 691 -17.68 24.21 29.01
CA LYS A 691 -17.87 23.66 27.66
C LYS A 691 -17.46 22.19 27.58
N ILE A 692 -16.39 21.81 28.27
CA ILE A 692 -15.96 20.42 28.39
C ILE A 692 -17.06 19.59 29.07
N LYS A 693 -17.66 20.10 30.15
CA LYS A 693 -18.81 19.44 30.77
C LYS A 693 -20.00 19.25 29.82
N LYS A 694 -20.33 20.28 29.03
CA LYS A 694 -21.38 20.17 27.99
C LYS A 694 -21.04 19.12 26.92
N LEU A 695 -19.77 18.94 26.61
CA LEU A 695 -19.32 17.89 25.70
C LEU A 695 -19.57 16.51 26.32
N TYR A 696 -19.25 16.28 27.59
CA TYR A 696 -19.56 15.01 28.26
C TYR A 696 -21.06 14.73 28.28
N GLU A 697 -21.89 15.74 28.56
CA GLU A 697 -23.35 15.64 28.52
C GLU A 697 -23.86 15.19 27.13
N LEU A 698 -23.23 15.67 26.05
CA LEU A 698 -23.59 15.28 24.67
C LEU A 698 -23.40 13.78 24.41
N TYR A 699 -22.37 13.17 25.00
CA TYR A 699 -22.04 11.74 24.84
C TYR A 699 -22.62 10.86 25.95
N GLY A 700 -23.44 11.41 26.85
CA GLY A 700 -24.00 10.67 27.99
C GLY A 700 -22.93 10.22 29.01
N ALA A 701 -21.82 10.94 29.10
CA ALA A 701 -20.63 10.61 29.89
C ALA A 701 -20.56 11.36 31.25
N GLU A 702 -21.68 11.43 31.97
CA GLU A 702 -21.75 12.08 33.30
C GLU A 702 -21.02 11.27 34.40
N GLU A 703 -20.68 11.91 35.54
CA GLU A 703 -19.96 11.30 36.69
C GLU A 703 -20.70 10.14 37.37
#